data_AF-A0A8B3Y3V9-F1
#
_entry.id   AF-A0A8B3Y3V9-F1
#
_cell.length_a   1.000
_cell.length_b   1.000
_cell.length_c   1.000
_cell.angle_alpha   90.00
_cell.angle_beta   90.00
_cell.angle_gamma   90.00
#
_symmetry.space_group_name_H-M   'P 1'
#
loop_
_entity.id
_entity.type
_entity.pdbx_description
1 polymer ?
#
loop_
_entity_poly.entity_id
_entity_poly.type
_entity_poly.pdbx_seq_one_letter_code
_entity_poly.pdbx_strand_id
1 'polypeptide(L)'
;MKMGEKRPKSNGRSRDLTLAWLTRDHGQQWEEWRVLMAGWIAIQNQGTALKLGSMTFLAMHYLPKLPNGHQPTFLFHAAKHGALPDLAGLLSNRPTEVVRMQNYIAHFIDWVIAHQFSEPNDQGRMMPLVDNPFEKVSKKGSITTESVHNPLPYAYIKELREILCPRPFGNFSDWTWARQVKAQQFPNRRTTGRSGDWFEVDPSMIDSDDPDCVWRIRTAITKDHKEAKRYELWSPVRAMALLVKLHLPLRTYQVRFLDSGEADTWRYEKGNWVINQRHSFKNGNEKNPWNRGAFCRIYSPDIGEIMTGLYINTNKTADQNKAERERGYTIPWQHSEVLHWLEKLRNWQEKYNSISQPMPCTALEPKHFGSIKSEQQKRDMGAVCFLFRDAKAKGQDRLRPIPAVNLDFVWYQLLNTLENRVAARGQKLSDGSRLRFVKDYGGDYVYKKTATEFSLHSLRVSLLTCFAMEGQVPMPALSKLIAGHSRLLMTLYYTKPTPAMMTQALHAATMKVEAAQTDSLKVFLRDADMRHIKGRIAYRDEASLQAALANRNPVGWEHRHVGICLVGGNSAKSDELGSVGGCWNGGELMYARGNAGDAYGPVPNGPENCTRCRWLATDARYLDALRAQFNNQSYKASLAANLAVEHEQVRDLLLDDRYLATEQARPFLQQHELQEAERRYEKQIVLADQYAKDMIATFQLIARVVAIEEGRAQDDNATKLVAVGSMQDILQPISLIEARSELLQLAQICEDAELYPDLADELRKTPAIEKRSRALNNLLMSNGYAPLFMQMDERMQLIAGNAMMRAMAVQASPTDQLEGFSYITGVLETGQHLNLLPDGIEALEDIYQGPVVKLSELITIPAKRIQGFKS
;
A
#
# COMPACT_ATOMS: atom_id res chain seq x y z
N MET A 1 -28.05 17.28 -39.42
CA MET A 1 -28.18 17.85 -38.06
C MET A 1 -28.51 16.73 -37.07
N LYS A 2 -27.51 16.17 -36.37
CA LYS A 2 -27.77 15.26 -35.24
C LYS A 2 -27.89 16.11 -33.97
N MET A 3 -29.06 16.05 -33.33
CA MET A 3 -29.34 16.75 -32.08
C MET A 3 -28.30 16.35 -31.01
N GLY A 4 -27.69 17.35 -30.39
CA GLY A 4 -26.72 17.14 -29.32
C GLY A 4 -27.37 16.46 -28.12
N GLU A 5 -26.81 15.33 -27.71
CA GLU A 5 -27.10 14.69 -26.43
C GLU A 5 -26.76 15.68 -25.30
N LYS A 6 -27.79 16.30 -24.73
CA LYS A 6 -27.67 17.02 -23.47
C LYS A 6 -27.23 16.02 -22.41
N ARG A 7 -26.18 16.35 -21.64
CA ARG A 7 -25.77 15.59 -20.44
C ARG A 7 -27.02 15.18 -19.65
N PRO A 8 -27.13 13.93 -19.15
CA PRO A 8 -28.15 13.63 -18.15
C PRO A 8 -27.92 14.57 -16.96
N LYS A 9 -28.94 15.37 -16.61
CA LYS A 9 -28.91 16.17 -15.38
C LYS A 9 -28.61 15.21 -14.22
N SER A 10 -27.66 15.55 -13.36
CA SER A 10 -27.39 14.81 -12.13
C SER A 10 -28.69 14.69 -11.34
N ASN A 11 -29.27 13.49 -11.29
CA ASN A 11 -30.58 13.20 -10.71
C ASN A 11 -30.63 13.31 -9.17
N GLY A 12 -29.49 13.58 -8.52
CA GLY A 12 -29.39 13.78 -7.06
C GLY A 12 -29.49 12.51 -6.23
N ARG A 13 -29.87 11.38 -6.84
CA ARG A 13 -30.18 10.10 -6.16
C ARG A 13 -29.00 9.54 -5.36
N SER A 14 -27.77 9.70 -5.85
CA SER A 14 -26.54 9.28 -5.16
C SER A 14 -26.22 10.04 -3.87
N ARG A 15 -27.03 11.05 -3.51
CA ARG A 15 -26.86 11.88 -2.31
C ARG A 15 -28.05 11.82 -1.35
N ASP A 16 -29.13 11.16 -1.75
CA ASP A 16 -30.37 11.09 -0.99
C ASP A 16 -30.38 9.85 -0.09
N LEU A 17 -30.01 10.01 1.18
CA LEU A 17 -29.96 8.92 2.17
C LEU A 17 -31.35 8.43 2.59
N THR A 18 -32.41 9.23 2.38
CA THR A 18 -33.79 8.84 2.73
C THR A 18 -34.53 8.20 1.57
N LEU A 19 -33.88 8.14 0.38
CA LEU A 19 -34.44 7.66 -0.87
C LEU A 19 -35.81 8.30 -1.18
N ALA A 20 -36.04 9.55 -0.76
CA ALA A 20 -37.30 10.26 -0.97
C ALA A 20 -37.67 10.40 -2.46
N TRP A 21 -36.68 10.36 -3.35
CA TRP A 21 -36.92 10.29 -4.79
C TRP A 21 -37.78 9.08 -5.21
N LEU A 22 -37.78 7.97 -4.47
CA LEU A 22 -38.49 6.74 -4.86
C LEU A 22 -40.00 6.97 -4.97
N THR A 23 -40.62 7.57 -3.95
CA THR A 23 -42.06 7.82 -3.93
C THR A 23 -42.45 9.04 -4.74
N ARG A 24 -41.56 10.03 -4.86
CA ARG A 24 -41.75 11.17 -5.75
C ARG A 24 -41.77 10.75 -7.22
N ASP A 25 -40.88 9.85 -7.62
CA ASP A 25 -40.70 9.47 -9.02
C ASP A 25 -41.60 8.28 -9.42
N HIS A 26 -41.97 7.37 -8.50
CA HIS A 26 -42.75 6.15 -8.78
C HIS A 26 -44.12 6.03 -8.06
N GLY A 27 -44.50 7.03 -7.24
CA GLY A 27 -45.78 7.12 -6.54
C GLY A 27 -45.76 6.57 -5.10
N GLN A 28 -46.81 6.89 -4.32
CA GLN A 28 -46.92 6.50 -2.90
C GLN A 28 -46.93 4.99 -2.65
N GLN A 29 -47.31 4.19 -3.64
CA GLN A 29 -47.28 2.72 -3.56
C GLN A 29 -45.87 2.14 -3.27
N TRP A 30 -44.80 2.91 -3.43
CA TRP A 30 -43.41 2.50 -3.13
C TRP A 30 -42.93 2.91 -1.73
N GLU A 31 -43.81 3.43 -0.87
CA GLU A 31 -43.47 3.94 0.46
C GLU A 31 -42.87 2.87 1.37
N GLU A 32 -43.38 1.63 1.31
CA GLU A 32 -42.84 0.51 2.10
C GLU A 32 -41.37 0.22 1.78
N TRP A 33 -41.04 0.15 0.49
CA TRP A 33 -39.65 0.01 0.05
C TRP A 33 -38.78 1.21 0.45
N ARG A 34 -39.32 2.43 0.38
CA ARG A 34 -38.60 3.64 0.81
C ARG A 34 -38.22 3.56 2.29
N VAL A 35 -39.18 3.22 3.15
CA VAL A 35 -38.96 3.12 4.61
C VAL A 35 -37.93 2.05 4.93
N LEU A 36 -38.03 0.87 4.31
CA LEU A 36 -37.07 -0.22 4.49
C LEU A 36 -35.66 0.17 4.04
N MET A 37 -35.51 0.71 2.82
CA MET A 37 -34.20 1.10 2.29
C MET A 37 -33.58 2.25 3.09
N ALA A 38 -34.37 3.25 3.48
CA ALA A 38 -33.89 4.37 4.29
C ALA A 38 -33.48 3.92 5.70
N GLY A 39 -34.29 3.05 6.33
CA GLY A 39 -34.00 2.48 7.64
C GLY A 39 -32.71 1.67 7.64
N TRP A 40 -32.51 0.81 6.63
CA TRP A 40 -31.27 0.05 6.49
C TRP A 40 -30.07 0.96 6.28
N ILE A 41 -30.16 1.98 5.42
CA ILE A 41 -29.06 2.93 5.16
C ILE A 41 -28.71 3.74 6.41
N ALA A 42 -29.68 4.10 7.25
CA ALA A 42 -29.47 4.89 8.47
C ALA A 42 -28.55 4.21 9.49
N ILE A 43 -28.58 2.88 9.58
CA ILE A 43 -27.72 2.10 10.49
C ILE A 43 -26.34 1.76 9.88
N GLN A 44 -26.07 2.10 8.62
CA GLN A 44 -24.80 1.78 7.96
C GLN A 44 -23.71 2.81 8.23
N ASN A 45 -22.67 2.37 8.95
CA ASN A 45 -21.50 3.20 9.24
C ASN A 45 -20.32 2.97 8.29
N GLN A 46 -20.45 2.11 7.29
CA GLN A 46 -19.38 1.76 6.35
C GLN A 46 -19.89 1.54 4.93
N GLY A 47 -19.12 2.00 3.94
CA GLY A 47 -19.44 1.79 2.52
C GLY A 47 -20.75 2.44 2.04
N THR A 48 -21.27 3.44 2.76
CA THR A 48 -22.61 4.01 2.58
C THR A 48 -22.90 4.42 1.14
N ALA A 49 -21.93 5.01 0.43
CA ALA A 49 -22.10 5.39 -0.98
C ALA A 49 -22.39 4.21 -1.90
N LEU A 50 -21.69 3.08 -1.71
CA LEU A 50 -21.83 1.89 -2.53
C LEU A 50 -23.11 1.13 -2.17
N LYS A 51 -23.45 1.07 -0.88
CA LYS A 51 -24.72 0.51 -0.40
C LYS A 51 -25.92 1.29 -0.95
N LEU A 52 -25.88 2.62 -0.89
CA LEU A 52 -26.91 3.49 -1.48
C LEU A 52 -27.01 3.30 -3.01
N GLY A 53 -25.87 3.19 -3.69
CA GLY A 53 -25.84 2.88 -5.12
C GLY A 53 -26.49 1.53 -5.45
N SER A 54 -26.31 0.53 -4.58
CA SER A 54 -26.93 -0.79 -4.71
C SER A 54 -28.44 -0.74 -4.50
N MET A 55 -28.91 0.01 -3.51
CA MET A 55 -30.36 0.22 -3.27
C MET A 55 -31.02 0.98 -4.43
N THR A 56 -30.34 2.01 -4.94
CA THR A 56 -30.82 2.76 -6.11
C THR A 56 -30.95 1.85 -7.32
N PHE A 57 -29.99 0.94 -7.53
CA PHE A 57 -30.05 -0.04 -8.61
C PHE A 57 -31.22 -1.01 -8.43
N LEU A 58 -31.38 -1.60 -7.25
CA LEU A 58 -32.48 -2.52 -6.92
C LEU A 58 -33.84 -1.88 -7.21
N ALA A 59 -34.04 -0.65 -6.74
CA ALA A 59 -35.30 0.09 -6.91
C ALA A 59 -35.57 0.51 -8.36
N MET A 60 -34.54 0.87 -9.14
CA MET A 60 -34.74 1.39 -10.51
C MET A 60 -34.78 0.32 -11.59
N HIS A 61 -34.01 -0.76 -11.42
CA HIS A 61 -33.70 -1.66 -12.52
C HIS A 61 -34.16 -3.10 -12.28
N TYR A 62 -34.42 -3.46 -11.02
CA TYR A 62 -34.80 -4.82 -10.64
C TYR A 62 -36.27 -4.90 -10.22
N LEU A 63 -36.67 -4.21 -9.13
CA LEU A 63 -38.03 -4.29 -8.58
C LEU A 63 -39.15 -3.93 -9.58
N PRO A 64 -39.01 -2.94 -10.48
CA PRO A 64 -40.05 -2.63 -11.45
C PRO A 64 -40.31 -3.71 -12.50
N LYS A 65 -39.43 -4.72 -12.61
CA LYS A 65 -39.60 -5.86 -13.52
C LYS A 65 -40.45 -6.99 -12.92
N LEU A 66 -40.81 -6.89 -11.63
CA LEU A 66 -41.63 -7.87 -10.94
C LEU A 66 -43.11 -7.48 -10.99
N PRO A 67 -44.04 -8.44 -11.18
CA PRO A 67 -45.47 -8.20 -10.99
C PRO A 67 -45.73 -7.70 -9.57
N ASN A 68 -46.37 -6.53 -9.43
CA ASN A 68 -46.59 -5.85 -8.14
C ASN A 68 -45.31 -5.62 -7.29
N GLY A 69 -44.15 -5.44 -7.93
CA GLY A 69 -42.86 -5.25 -7.26
C GLY A 69 -42.72 -4.00 -6.36
N HIS A 70 -43.76 -3.16 -6.28
CA HIS A 70 -43.85 -2.04 -5.35
C HIS A 70 -44.12 -2.50 -3.90
N GLN A 71 -44.58 -3.74 -3.69
CA GLN A 71 -44.77 -4.36 -2.37
C GLN A 71 -43.66 -5.38 -2.07
N PRO A 72 -43.04 -5.36 -0.87
CA PRO A 72 -41.98 -6.31 -0.50
C PRO A 72 -42.40 -7.78 -0.49
N THR A 73 -43.65 -8.09 -0.13
CA THR A 73 -44.20 -9.45 -0.11
C THR A 73 -44.15 -10.13 -1.48
N PHE A 74 -44.39 -9.38 -2.55
CA PHE A 74 -44.40 -9.88 -3.92
C PHE A 74 -43.02 -10.23 -4.45
N LEU A 75 -41.94 -9.70 -3.87
CA LEU A 75 -40.57 -10.16 -4.16
C LEU A 75 -40.39 -11.63 -3.75
N PHE A 76 -40.83 -11.99 -2.54
CA PHE A 76 -40.72 -13.36 -2.02
C PHE A 76 -41.71 -14.31 -2.68
N HIS A 77 -42.91 -13.83 -3.04
CA HIS A 77 -43.86 -14.61 -3.83
C HIS A 77 -43.30 -14.94 -5.22
N ALA A 78 -42.75 -13.96 -5.93
CA ALA A 78 -42.11 -14.18 -7.22
C ALA A 78 -40.89 -15.13 -7.12
N ALA A 79 -40.15 -15.08 -6.01
CA ALA A 79 -39.06 -16.01 -5.73
C ALA A 79 -39.54 -17.46 -5.63
N LYS A 80 -40.61 -17.73 -4.86
CA LYS A 80 -41.17 -19.09 -4.71
C LYS A 80 -41.67 -19.69 -6.03
N HIS A 81 -42.11 -18.86 -6.97
CA HIS A 81 -42.59 -19.29 -8.28
C HIS A 81 -41.51 -19.24 -9.39
N GLY A 82 -40.24 -18.98 -9.05
CA GLY A 82 -39.14 -18.93 -10.03
C GLY A 82 -39.28 -17.80 -11.06
N ALA A 83 -40.03 -16.74 -10.75
CA ALA A 83 -40.36 -15.64 -11.67
C ALA A 83 -39.44 -14.40 -11.51
N LEU A 84 -38.25 -14.59 -10.94
CA LEU A 84 -37.30 -13.50 -10.69
C LEU A 84 -36.46 -13.18 -11.95
N PRO A 85 -36.24 -11.90 -12.29
CA PRO A 85 -35.28 -11.50 -13.32
C PRO A 85 -33.85 -11.90 -12.95
N ASP A 86 -33.01 -12.21 -13.94
CA ASP A 86 -31.59 -12.48 -13.72
C ASP A 86 -30.84 -11.21 -13.23
N LEU A 87 -30.49 -11.20 -11.94
CA LEU A 87 -29.76 -10.10 -11.32
C LEU A 87 -28.34 -9.96 -11.88
N ALA A 88 -27.65 -11.08 -12.14
CA ALA A 88 -26.27 -11.08 -12.62
C ALA A 88 -26.18 -10.54 -14.05
N GLY A 89 -27.09 -10.98 -14.93
CA GLY A 89 -27.24 -10.45 -16.29
C GLY A 89 -27.52 -8.95 -16.32
N LEU A 90 -28.29 -8.42 -15.36
CA LEU A 90 -28.56 -6.97 -15.26
C LEU A 90 -27.38 -6.16 -14.73
N LEU A 91 -26.50 -6.78 -13.94
CA LEU A 91 -25.28 -6.16 -13.41
C LEU A 91 -24.09 -6.26 -14.37
N SER A 92 -24.13 -7.15 -15.38
CA SER A 92 -23.04 -7.44 -16.33
C SER A 92 -22.42 -6.22 -17.03
N ASN A 93 -23.18 -5.13 -17.20
CA ASN A 93 -22.70 -3.85 -17.74
C ASN A 93 -21.76 -3.06 -16.80
N ARG A 94 -21.47 -3.56 -15.58
CA ARG A 94 -20.60 -2.91 -14.58
C ARG A 94 -19.61 -3.91 -13.92
N PRO A 95 -18.67 -4.49 -14.70
CA PRO A 95 -17.90 -5.67 -14.29
C PRO A 95 -17.12 -5.50 -12.96
N THR A 96 -16.59 -4.32 -12.67
CA THR A 96 -15.76 -4.07 -11.47
C THR A 96 -16.54 -3.94 -10.15
N GLU A 97 -17.87 -3.85 -10.18
CA GLU A 97 -18.70 -3.62 -8.97
C GLU A 97 -19.80 -4.67 -8.74
N VAL A 98 -20.00 -5.60 -9.68
CA VAL A 98 -21.10 -6.60 -9.69
C VAL A 98 -21.22 -7.36 -8.37
N VAL A 99 -20.15 -8.05 -7.97
CA VAL A 99 -20.14 -8.90 -6.76
C VAL A 99 -20.47 -8.09 -5.50
N ARG A 100 -19.91 -6.88 -5.41
CA ARG A 100 -20.11 -6.02 -4.23
C ARG A 100 -21.54 -5.50 -4.17
N MET A 101 -22.11 -5.08 -5.30
CA MET A 101 -23.49 -4.61 -5.36
C MET A 101 -24.48 -5.75 -5.05
N GLN A 102 -24.26 -6.94 -5.62
CA GLN A 102 -25.09 -8.11 -5.35
C GLN A 102 -25.06 -8.50 -3.87
N ASN A 103 -23.88 -8.54 -3.24
CA ASN A 103 -23.76 -8.86 -1.82
C ASN A 103 -24.41 -7.80 -0.92
N TYR A 104 -24.38 -6.52 -1.30
CA TYR A 104 -25.12 -5.48 -0.58
C TYR A 104 -26.63 -5.59 -0.73
N ILE A 105 -27.12 -6.02 -1.90
CA ILE A 105 -28.54 -6.31 -2.13
C ILE A 105 -28.97 -7.50 -1.27
N ALA A 106 -28.23 -8.61 -1.31
CA ALA A 106 -28.48 -9.78 -0.47
C ALA A 106 -28.51 -9.41 1.02
N HIS A 107 -27.52 -8.66 1.51
CA HIS A 107 -27.48 -8.24 2.92
C HIS A 107 -28.63 -7.28 3.29
N PHE A 108 -29.09 -6.44 2.37
CA PHE A 108 -30.28 -5.62 2.60
C PHE A 108 -31.52 -6.49 2.78
N ILE A 109 -31.70 -7.49 1.91
CA ILE A 109 -32.86 -8.38 2.01
C ILE A 109 -32.81 -9.28 3.25
N ASP A 110 -31.64 -9.76 3.66
CA ASP A 110 -31.45 -10.43 4.96
C ASP A 110 -31.97 -9.56 6.12
N TRP A 111 -31.67 -8.26 6.07
CA TRP A 111 -32.13 -7.29 7.07
C TRP A 111 -33.64 -7.06 7.01
N VAL A 112 -34.24 -6.99 5.82
CA VAL A 112 -35.70 -6.87 5.64
C VAL A 112 -36.41 -8.11 6.22
N ILE A 113 -35.89 -9.31 5.96
CA ILE A 113 -36.45 -10.55 6.49
C ILE A 113 -36.42 -10.55 8.02
N ALA A 114 -35.29 -10.17 8.62
CA ALA A 114 -35.15 -10.08 10.07
C ALA A 114 -36.12 -9.07 10.73
N HIS A 115 -36.47 -7.97 10.04
CA HIS A 115 -37.29 -6.89 10.61
C HIS A 115 -38.79 -7.01 10.35
N GLN A 116 -39.20 -7.60 9.23
CA GLN A 116 -40.62 -7.64 8.83
C GLN A 116 -41.16 -9.05 8.56
N PHE A 117 -40.28 -10.04 8.37
CA PHE A 117 -40.67 -11.40 7.99
C PHE A 117 -40.00 -12.44 8.90
N SER A 118 -39.95 -12.17 10.20
CA SER A 118 -39.45 -13.11 11.20
C SER A 118 -40.37 -13.15 12.42
N GLU A 119 -40.55 -14.34 12.99
CA GLU A 119 -41.38 -14.59 14.17
C GLU A 119 -40.58 -15.33 15.24
N PRO A 120 -40.82 -15.08 16.55
CA PRO A 120 -40.13 -15.79 17.61
C PRO A 120 -40.56 -17.25 17.66
N ASN A 121 -39.61 -18.18 17.71
CA ASN A 121 -39.87 -19.58 18.01
C ASN A 121 -40.17 -19.80 19.49
N ASP A 122 -40.49 -21.04 19.88
CA ASP A 122 -40.82 -21.42 21.27
C ASP A 122 -39.72 -21.11 22.32
N GLN A 123 -38.51 -20.77 21.88
CA GLN A 123 -37.37 -20.35 22.71
C GLN A 123 -37.11 -18.84 22.65
N GLY A 124 -37.99 -18.05 22.04
CA GLY A 124 -37.85 -16.61 21.86
C GLY A 124 -36.82 -16.18 20.81
N ARG A 125 -36.30 -17.10 19.98
CA ARG A 125 -35.38 -16.77 18.87
C ARG A 125 -36.18 -16.46 17.61
N MET A 126 -35.94 -15.29 17.01
CA MET A 126 -36.59 -14.88 15.77
C MET A 126 -36.16 -15.78 14.60
N MET A 127 -37.13 -16.46 13.99
CA MET A 127 -36.96 -17.34 12.83
C MET A 127 -37.55 -16.67 11.59
N PRO A 128 -36.86 -16.70 10.43
CA PRO A 128 -37.35 -16.12 9.19
C PRO A 128 -38.51 -16.93 8.60
N LEU A 129 -39.55 -16.25 8.12
CA LEU A 129 -40.72 -16.84 7.45
C LEU A 129 -40.52 -17.06 5.94
N VAL A 130 -39.52 -16.40 5.37
CA VAL A 130 -39.21 -16.43 3.93
C VAL A 130 -37.70 -16.50 3.72
N ASP A 131 -37.27 -17.18 2.66
CA ASP A 131 -35.88 -17.28 2.27
C ASP A 131 -35.43 -16.04 1.49
N ASN A 132 -34.14 -15.72 1.58
CA ASN A 132 -33.56 -14.65 0.76
C ASN A 132 -33.41 -15.13 -0.70
N PRO A 133 -34.05 -14.46 -1.67
CA PRO A 133 -33.95 -14.82 -3.08
C PRO A 133 -32.59 -14.52 -3.73
N PHE A 134 -31.70 -13.79 -3.04
CA PHE A 134 -30.41 -13.39 -3.58
C PHE A 134 -29.27 -14.12 -2.88
N GLU A 135 -28.53 -14.90 -3.66
CA GLU A 135 -27.33 -15.55 -3.17
C GLU A 135 -26.17 -14.55 -3.02
N LYS A 136 -25.41 -14.73 -1.94
CA LYS A 136 -24.14 -14.02 -1.74
C LYS A 136 -23.10 -14.64 -2.66
N VAL A 137 -22.56 -13.84 -3.57
CA VAL A 137 -21.57 -14.29 -4.54
C VAL A 137 -20.18 -14.11 -3.95
N SER A 138 -19.38 -15.18 -4.02
CA SER A 138 -17.96 -15.11 -3.68
C SER A 138 -17.20 -14.26 -4.69
N LYS A 139 -16.17 -13.53 -4.25
CA LYS A 139 -15.31 -12.76 -5.16
C LYS A 139 -14.46 -13.63 -6.09
N LYS A 140 -14.46 -14.96 -5.92
CA LYS A 140 -13.74 -15.89 -6.80
C LYS A 140 -14.26 -15.79 -8.24
N GLY A 141 -13.37 -15.52 -9.19
CA GLY A 141 -13.66 -15.55 -10.63
C GLY A 141 -14.12 -14.23 -11.26
N SER A 142 -14.37 -13.16 -10.49
CA SER A 142 -14.46 -11.82 -11.07
C SER A 142 -13.05 -11.28 -11.23
N ILE A 143 -12.65 -10.94 -12.47
CA ILE A 143 -11.39 -10.27 -12.77
C ILE A 143 -11.41 -8.90 -12.08
N THR A 144 -11.08 -8.84 -10.79
CA THR A 144 -10.68 -7.60 -10.16
C THR A 144 -9.29 -7.31 -10.65
N THR A 145 -9.19 -6.61 -11.77
CA THR A 145 -7.99 -5.82 -12.05
C THR A 145 -7.86 -4.84 -10.90
N GLU A 146 -7.04 -5.16 -9.89
CA GLU A 146 -6.40 -4.10 -9.12
C GLU A 146 -5.81 -3.16 -10.15
N SER A 147 -6.08 -1.86 -10.03
CA SER A 147 -5.61 -0.89 -11.00
C SER A 147 -4.08 -0.86 -10.93
N VAL A 148 -3.42 -1.65 -11.80
CA VAL A 148 -1.97 -1.65 -11.95
C VAL A 148 -1.60 -0.25 -12.43
N HIS A 149 -1.06 0.55 -11.52
CA HIS A 149 -0.65 1.91 -11.79
C HIS A 149 0.82 1.91 -12.17
N ASN A 150 1.12 2.22 -13.43
CA ASN A 150 2.50 2.33 -13.90
C ASN A 150 3.26 3.39 -13.08
N PRO A 151 4.46 3.07 -12.56
CA PRO A 151 5.29 4.04 -11.87
C PRO A 151 5.89 5.04 -12.87
N LEU A 152 5.96 6.31 -12.46
CA LEU A 152 6.61 7.39 -13.19
C LEU A 152 8.08 7.47 -12.75
N PRO A 153 9.06 7.43 -13.67
CA PRO A 153 10.48 7.54 -13.32
C PRO A 153 10.83 8.81 -12.51
N TYR A 154 11.77 8.69 -11.56
CA TYR A 154 12.13 9.79 -10.63
C TYR A 154 12.59 11.05 -11.35
N ALA A 155 13.35 10.90 -12.45
CA ALA A 155 13.84 12.01 -13.24
C ALA A 155 12.70 12.94 -13.71
N TYR A 156 11.58 12.35 -14.14
CA TYR A 156 10.39 13.11 -14.54
C TYR A 156 9.67 13.71 -13.33
N ILE A 157 9.67 13.05 -12.16
CA ILE A 157 9.13 13.63 -10.92
C ILE A 157 9.91 14.88 -10.52
N LYS A 158 11.24 14.84 -10.60
CA LYS A 158 12.11 16.00 -10.33
C LYS A 158 11.80 17.15 -11.28
N GLU A 159 11.69 16.87 -12.58
CA GLU A 159 11.33 17.90 -13.55
C GLU A 159 9.93 18.49 -13.31
N LEU A 160 8.95 17.67 -12.92
CA LEU A 160 7.61 18.17 -12.56
C LEU A 160 7.66 19.12 -11.36
N ARG A 161 8.56 18.87 -10.38
CA ARG A 161 8.79 19.80 -9.26
C ARG A 161 9.34 21.12 -9.78
N GLU A 162 10.35 21.10 -10.66
CA GLU A 162 10.95 22.30 -11.24
C GLU A 162 9.97 23.11 -12.11
N ILE A 163 9.07 22.44 -12.85
CA ILE A 163 8.00 23.10 -13.60
C ILE A 163 7.04 23.82 -12.65
N LEU A 164 6.62 23.14 -11.58
CA LEU A 164 5.59 23.63 -10.67
C LEU A 164 6.12 24.70 -9.71
N CYS A 165 7.29 24.43 -9.11
CA CYS A 165 8.00 25.22 -8.13
C CYS A 165 9.46 25.40 -8.57
N PRO A 166 9.78 26.45 -9.35
CA PRO A 166 11.12 26.66 -9.89
C PRO A 166 12.19 26.94 -8.82
N ARG A 167 11.79 27.39 -7.64
CA ARG A 167 12.67 27.75 -6.53
C ARG A 167 12.23 27.01 -5.26
N PRO A 168 13.01 26.06 -4.73
CA PRO A 168 12.66 25.31 -3.51
C PRO A 168 12.38 26.16 -2.26
N PHE A 169 13.05 27.30 -2.11
CA PHE A 169 12.87 28.24 -0.98
C PHE A 169 12.56 29.64 -1.50
N GLY A 170 11.38 29.81 -2.11
CA GLY A 170 10.99 31.04 -2.81
C GLY A 170 9.67 31.65 -2.32
N ASN A 171 9.05 32.43 -3.19
CA ASN A 171 7.73 33.05 -2.96
C ASN A 171 6.69 32.55 -3.95
N PHE A 172 5.41 32.68 -3.63
CA PHE A 172 4.33 32.32 -4.55
C PHE A 172 4.37 33.16 -5.84
N SER A 173 5.00 34.33 -5.84
CA SER A 173 5.28 35.12 -7.03
C SER A 173 6.17 34.39 -8.05
N ASP A 174 7.08 33.51 -7.60
CA ASP A 174 7.98 32.72 -8.45
C ASP A 174 7.26 31.58 -9.21
N TRP A 175 6.03 31.23 -8.82
CA TRP A 175 5.26 30.10 -9.38
C TRP A 175 4.61 30.45 -10.73
N THR A 176 5.43 30.87 -11.69
CA THR A 176 5.02 31.40 -13.00
C THR A 176 4.14 30.43 -13.78
N TRP A 177 4.51 29.15 -13.85
CA TRP A 177 3.71 28.13 -14.54
C TRP A 177 2.33 27.98 -13.89
N ALA A 178 2.28 27.81 -12.55
CA ALA A 178 1.04 27.59 -11.82
C ALA A 178 0.06 28.78 -11.94
N ARG A 179 0.59 30.02 -11.99
CA ARG A 179 -0.17 31.26 -12.21
C ARG A 179 -0.79 31.35 -13.61
N GLN A 180 -0.12 30.75 -14.61
CA GLN A 180 -0.50 30.79 -16.02
C GLN A 180 -1.45 29.67 -16.44
N VAL A 181 -1.68 28.65 -15.59
CA VAL A 181 -2.63 27.57 -15.87
C VAL A 181 -4.04 28.15 -16.12
N LYS A 182 -4.44 28.21 -17.39
CA LYS A 182 -5.76 28.71 -17.80
C LYS A 182 -6.83 27.65 -17.58
N ALA A 183 -8.06 28.08 -17.32
CA ALA A 183 -9.21 27.19 -17.41
C ALA A 183 -9.40 26.74 -18.87
N GLN A 184 -9.70 25.47 -19.10
CA GLN A 184 -9.82 24.89 -20.43
C GLN A 184 -10.90 25.57 -21.30
N GLN A 185 -10.58 25.85 -22.55
CA GLN A 185 -11.48 26.47 -23.54
C GLN A 185 -12.42 25.41 -24.15
N PHE A 186 -13.69 25.77 -24.33
CA PHE A 186 -14.71 24.91 -24.95
C PHE A 186 -15.22 25.54 -26.24
N PRO A 187 -15.25 24.84 -27.39
CA PRO A 187 -15.64 25.40 -28.68
C PRO A 187 -17.05 26.02 -28.75
N ASN A 188 -17.98 25.68 -27.86
CA ASN A 188 -19.40 26.07 -27.97
C ASN A 188 -20.06 26.56 -26.65
N ARG A 189 -19.29 27.12 -25.71
CA ARG A 189 -19.87 27.82 -24.54
C ARG A 189 -19.34 29.25 -24.49
N ARG A 190 -20.26 30.23 -24.45
CA ARG A 190 -19.94 31.63 -24.13
C ARG A 190 -18.91 31.66 -23.01
N THR A 191 -17.78 32.29 -23.30
CA THR A 191 -16.60 32.45 -22.45
C THR A 191 -17.00 33.23 -21.19
N THR A 192 -17.60 32.55 -20.22
CA THR A 192 -17.91 33.12 -18.92
C THR A 192 -16.66 33.11 -18.07
N GLY A 193 -15.75 34.06 -18.36
CA GLY A 193 -14.74 34.63 -17.48
C GLY A 193 -14.03 33.75 -16.42
N ARG A 194 -13.71 32.48 -16.68
CA ARG A 194 -13.04 31.61 -15.69
C ARG A 194 -11.53 31.74 -15.76
N SER A 195 -10.97 32.24 -14.67
CA SER A 195 -9.63 32.83 -14.64
C SER A 195 -8.64 31.94 -13.87
N GLY A 196 -8.42 30.68 -14.29
CA GLY A 196 -7.44 29.79 -13.61
C GLY A 196 -7.72 29.67 -12.11
N ASP A 197 -6.71 29.79 -11.24
CA ASP A 197 -6.85 29.85 -9.77
C ASP A 197 -6.96 31.27 -9.19
N TRP A 198 -7.41 32.22 -10.01
CA TRP A 198 -7.63 33.60 -9.61
C TRP A 198 -9.07 33.83 -9.11
N PHE A 199 -9.23 34.67 -8.10
CA PHE A 199 -10.52 35.03 -7.51
C PHE A 199 -10.61 36.53 -7.19
N GLU A 200 -11.81 37.09 -7.28
CA GLU A 200 -12.04 38.53 -7.09
C GLU A 200 -11.94 38.93 -5.61
N VAL A 201 -11.25 40.02 -5.33
CA VAL A 201 -11.01 40.56 -3.99
C VAL A 201 -11.26 42.06 -3.97
N ASP A 202 -11.57 42.58 -2.78
CA ASP A 202 -11.58 44.02 -2.55
C ASP A 202 -10.14 44.57 -2.64
N PRO A 203 -9.91 45.76 -3.22
CA PRO A 203 -8.58 46.37 -3.30
C PRO A 203 -7.87 46.48 -1.95
N SER A 204 -8.60 46.66 -0.85
CA SER A 204 -8.03 46.75 0.51
C SER A 204 -7.38 45.45 1.00
N MET A 205 -7.74 44.30 0.41
CA MET A 205 -7.10 43.01 0.74
C MET A 205 -5.77 42.81 -0.01
N ILE A 206 -5.41 43.68 -0.95
CA ILE A 206 -4.16 43.58 -1.68
C ILE A 206 -3.07 44.24 -0.86
N ASP A 207 -2.06 43.43 -0.51
CA ASP A 207 -0.86 43.90 0.16
C ASP A 207 0.28 43.91 -0.86
N SER A 208 0.74 45.09 -1.24
CA SER A 208 1.82 45.24 -2.22
C SER A 208 3.20 44.85 -1.69
N ASP A 209 3.37 44.82 -0.36
CA ASP A 209 4.65 44.56 0.29
C ASP A 209 4.85 43.06 0.57
N ASP A 210 3.77 42.28 0.48
CA ASP A 210 3.80 40.83 0.65
C ASP A 210 4.12 40.11 -0.69
N PRO A 211 5.30 39.48 -0.82
CA PRO A 211 5.71 38.79 -2.05
C PRO A 211 4.87 37.54 -2.38
N ASP A 212 4.06 37.08 -1.42
CA ASP A 212 3.10 35.98 -1.57
C ASP A 212 1.69 36.46 -1.95
N CYS A 213 1.45 37.78 -1.91
CA CYS A 213 0.23 38.42 -2.41
C CYS A 213 0.28 38.60 -3.94
N VAL A 214 0.04 37.51 -4.67
CA VAL A 214 0.07 37.55 -6.13
C VAL A 214 -1.28 38.03 -6.69
N TRP A 215 -1.36 39.27 -7.15
CA TRP A 215 -2.60 39.90 -7.65
C TRP A 215 -2.50 40.38 -9.10
N ARG A 216 -3.66 40.69 -9.72
CA ARG A 216 -3.76 41.32 -11.04
C ARG A 216 -5.04 42.15 -11.19
N ILE A 217 -5.04 43.08 -12.15
CA ILE A 217 -6.23 43.82 -12.58
C ILE A 217 -6.74 43.23 -13.88
N ARG A 218 -8.04 42.93 -13.93
CA ARG A 218 -8.72 42.48 -15.14
C ARG A 218 -9.86 43.42 -15.50
N THR A 219 -9.83 43.99 -16.69
CA THR A 219 -10.96 44.74 -17.24
C THR A 219 -12.04 43.77 -17.71
N ALA A 220 -13.25 43.89 -17.16
CA ALA A 220 -14.40 43.08 -17.55
C ALA A 220 -15.53 44.00 -18.02
N ILE A 221 -16.11 43.66 -19.18
CA ILE A 221 -17.28 44.37 -19.70
C ILE A 221 -18.50 43.89 -18.92
N THR A 222 -19.21 44.80 -18.26
CA THR A 222 -20.45 44.49 -17.53
C THR A 222 -21.59 44.19 -18.50
N LYS A 223 -22.72 43.68 -17.98
CA LYS A 223 -23.93 43.46 -18.79
C LYS A 223 -24.45 44.75 -19.45
N ASP A 224 -24.08 45.90 -18.90
CA ASP A 224 -24.45 47.24 -19.37
C ASP A 224 -23.40 47.87 -20.30
N HIS A 225 -22.49 47.06 -20.88
CA HIS A 225 -21.41 47.49 -21.78
C HIS A 225 -20.42 48.50 -21.19
N LYS A 226 -20.33 48.61 -19.86
CA LYS A 226 -19.33 49.45 -19.17
C LYS A 226 -18.11 48.64 -18.80
N GLU A 227 -16.94 49.25 -18.91
CA GLU A 227 -15.69 48.65 -18.42
C GLU A 227 -15.63 48.74 -16.90
N ALA A 228 -15.59 47.59 -16.22
CA ALA A 228 -15.36 47.50 -14.79
C ALA A 228 -14.00 46.87 -14.53
N LYS A 229 -13.17 47.54 -13.72
CA LYS A 229 -11.90 46.99 -13.22
C LYS A 229 -12.21 46.00 -12.11
N ARG A 230 -11.77 44.76 -12.25
CA ARG A 230 -11.83 43.72 -11.22
C ARG A 230 -10.43 43.42 -10.71
N TYR A 231 -10.28 43.40 -9.41
CA TYR A 231 -9.05 43.04 -8.74
C TYR A 231 -9.10 41.56 -8.39
N GLU A 232 -8.11 40.79 -8.84
CA GLU A 232 -8.07 39.34 -8.62
C GLU A 232 -6.79 38.94 -7.87
N LEU A 233 -6.92 38.09 -6.85
CA LEU A 233 -5.82 37.44 -6.13
C LEU A 233 -5.67 35.99 -6.61
N TRP A 234 -4.45 35.47 -6.69
CA TRP A 234 -4.15 34.10 -7.06
C TRP A 234 -4.10 33.18 -5.83
N SER A 235 -4.74 32.01 -5.91
CA SER A 235 -4.73 31.01 -4.84
C SER A 235 -3.67 29.92 -5.08
N PRO A 236 -2.68 29.73 -4.19
CA PRO A 236 -1.63 28.71 -4.34
C PRO A 236 -2.10 27.30 -3.97
N VAL A 237 -3.27 27.14 -3.36
CA VAL A 237 -3.71 25.93 -2.64
C VAL A 237 -3.64 24.66 -3.50
N ARG A 238 -4.12 24.71 -4.75
CA ARG A 238 -4.15 23.52 -5.63
C ARG A 238 -2.76 23.14 -6.12
N ALA A 239 -1.93 24.13 -6.45
CA ALA A 239 -0.56 23.92 -6.87
C ALA A 239 0.27 23.35 -5.70
N MET A 240 0.08 23.88 -4.49
CA MET A 240 0.68 23.35 -3.27
C MET A 240 0.31 21.89 -2.99
N ALA A 241 -0.94 21.49 -3.22
CA ALA A 241 -1.37 20.10 -3.03
C ALA A 241 -0.63 19.14 -3.98
N LEU A 242 -0.35 19.59 -5.21
CA LEU A 242 0.46 18.82 -6.17
C LEU A 242 1.93 18.78 -5.76
N LEU A 243 2.49 19.88 -5.27
CA LEU A 243 3.87 19.91 -4.78
C LEU A 243 4.07 18.90 -3.65
N VAL A 244 3.19 18.88 -2.64
CA VAL A 244 3.22 17.88 -1.56
C VAL A 244 3.14 16.46 -2.10
N LYS A 245 2.30 16.20 -3.12
CA LYS A 245 2.20 14.87 -3.77
C LYS A 245 3.43 14.47 -4.56
N LEU A 246 4.22 15.43 -5.04
CA LEU A 246 5.48 15.18 -5.75
C LEU A 246 6.64 14.93 -4.80
N HIS A 247 6.61 15.47 -3.57
CA HIS A 247 7.64 15.23 -2.56
C HIS A 247 7.35 14.01 -1.69
N LEU A 248 6.09 13.86 -1.28
CA LEU A 248 5.68 12.86 -0.30
C LEU A 248 4.74 11.81 -0.93
N PRO A 249 4.96 10.52 -0.66
CA PRO A 249 4.12 9.41 -1.12
C PRO A 249 2.74 9.34 -0.44
N LEU A 250 2.09 10.48 -0.17
CA LEU A 250 0.78 10.55 0.48
C LEU A 250 -0.38 10.25 -0.50
N ARG A 251 -1.51 9.78 0.02
CA ARG A 251 -2.75 9.65 -0.77
C ARG A 251 -3.37 11.04 -1.00
N THR A 252 -3.98 11.26 -2.16
CA THR A 252 -4.63 12.55 -2.49
C THR A 252 -5.69 12.96 -1.46
N TYR A 253 -6.43 11.99 -0.90
CA TYR A 253 -7.38 12.26 0.19
C TYR A 253 -6.68 12.82 1.45
N GLN A 254 -5.53 12.24 1.84
CA GLN A 254 -4.78 12.67 3.02
C GLN A 254 -4.28 14.10 2.85
N VAL A 255 -3.66 14.42 1.71
CA VAL A 255 -3.14 15.78 1.43
C VAL A 255 -4.25 16.82 1.54
N ARG A 256 -5.43 16.57 0.94
CA ARG A 256 -6.56 17.51 0.96
C ARG A 256 -7.12 17.76 2.36
N PHE A 257 -6.99 16.79 3.25
CA PHE A 257 -7.53 16.83 4.61
C PHE A 257 -6.51 17.26 5.66
N LEU A 258 -5.25 17.53 5.29
CA LEU A 258 -4.23 18.00 6.22
C LEU A 258 -4.72 19.20 7.00
N ASP A 259 -4.51 19.12 8.32
CA ASP A 259 -4.80 20.21 9.24
C ASP A 259 -3.66 21.23 9.22
N SER A 260 -3.98 22.50 9.38
CA SER A 260 -3.04 23.62 9.37
C SER A 260 -2.32 23.83 10.71
N GLY A 261 -2.85 23.28 11.80
CA GLY A 261 -2.35 23.50 13.16
C GLY A 261 -2.79 24.84 13.75
N GLU A 262 -3.76 25.53 13.15
CA GLU A 262 -4.28 26.82 13.66
C GLU A 262 -4.89 26.67 15.07
N ALA A 263 -5.44 25.49 15.40
CA ALA A 263 -6.00 25.16 16.71
C ALA A 263 -4.99 24.46 17.65
N ASP A 264 -3.76 24.19 17.21
CA ASP A 264 -2.77 23.48 18.03
C ASP A 264 -2.23 24.35 19.17
N THR A 265 -1.81 23.71 20.26
CA THR A 265 -1.22 24.41 21.41
C THR A 265 0.14 25.01 21.06
N TRP A 266 0.96 24.24 20.35
CA TRP A 266 2.28 24.66 19.87
C TRP A 266 2.20 24.96 18.38
N ARG A 267 2.87 26.03 17.96
CA ARG A 267 2.87 26.51 16.59
C ARG A 267 4.29 26.54 16.05
N TYR A 268 4.46 25.96 14.88
CA TYR A 268 5.73 26.02 14.15
C TYR A 268 5.84 27.36 13.39
N GLU A 269 6.86 28.16 13.67
CA GLU A 269 7.15 29.43 13.01
C GLU A 269 8.64 29.57 12.71
N LYS A 270 8.99 29.76 11.42
CA LYS A 270 10.35 30.02 10.94
C LYS A 270 11.41 29.06 11.51
N GLY A 271 11.09 27.77 11.59
CA GLY A 271 12.01 26.76 12.13
C GLY A 271 11.85 26.47 13.63
N ASN A 272 11.14 27.30 14.38
CA ASN A 272 11.02 27.20 15.83
C ASN A 272 9.59 26.85 16.27
N TRP A 273 9.45 26.32 17.49
CA TRP A 273 8.15 26.07 18.11
C TRP A 273 7.85 27.15 19.15
N VAL A 274 6.69 27.80 19.01
CA VAL A 274 6.20 28.84 19.93
C VAL A 274 4.80 28.47 20.44
N ILE A 275 4.42 28.98 21.61
CA ILE A 275 3.05 28.80 22.10
C ILE A 275 2.09 29.55 21.20
N ASN A 276 1.01 28.90 20.77
CA ASN A 276 0.00 29.53 19.96
C ASN A 276 -0.76 30.58 20.80
N GLN A 277 -0.62 31.85 20.44
CA GLN A 277 -1.36 32.97 21.03
C GLN A 277 -2.23 33.69 19.97
N ARG A 278 -2.19 33.22 18.73
CA ARG A 278 -2.78 33.92 17.58
C ARG A 278 -4.28 33.73 17.47
N HIS A 279 -4.76 32.53 17.81
CA HIS A 279 -6.17 32.15 17.63
C HIS A 279 -6.84 31.91 18.99
N SER A 280 -8.03 32.48 19.17
CA SER A 280 -8.84 32.29 20.39
C SER A 280 -9.43 30.90 20.52
N PHE A 281 -9.55 30.17 19.40
CA PHE A 281 -10.05 28.79 19.33
C PHE A 281 -8.94 27.73 19.46
N LYS A 282 -7.73 28.11 19.91
CA LYS A 282 -6.69 27.13 20.23
C LYS A 282 -7.20 26.14 21.28
N ASN A 283 -6.76 24.90 21.17
CA ASN A 283 -7.16 23.83 22.08
C ASN A 283 -5.94 23.27 22.82
N GLY A 284 -6.18 22.57 23.93
CA GLY A 284 -5.13 22.01 24.79
C GLY A 284 -4.36 23.04 25.62
N ASN A 285 -3.39 22.56 26.39
CA ASN A 285 -2.49 23.36 27.21
C ASN A 285 -1.07 22.77 27.15
N GLU A 286 -0.07 23.41 27.75
CA GLU A 286 1.32 22.93 27.65
C GLU A 286 1.53 21.51 28.20
N LYS A 287 0.74 21.10 29.21
CA LYS A 287 0.79 19.76 29.82
C LYS A 287 0.05 18.69 29.02
N ASN A 288 -0.97 19.07 28.25
CA ASN A 288 -1.76 18.20 27.38
C ASN A 288 -1.98 18.93 26.05
N PRO A 289 -0.93 18.99 25.20
CA PRO A 289 -0.96 19.79 24.00
C PRO A 289 -1.88 19.19 22.94
N TRP A 290 -2.64 20.04 22.27
CA TRP A 290 -3.34 19.71 21.04
C TRP A 290 -2.34 19.78 19.88
N ASN A 291 -2.19 18.68 19.14
CA ASN A 291 -1.15 18.46 18.14
C ASN A 291 -1.70 17.77 16.87
N ARG A 292 -2.70 18.39 16.23
CA ARG A 292 -3.41 17.81 15.08
C ARG A 292 -2.96 18.39 13.73
N GLY A 293 -2.24 19.51 13.75
CA GLY A 293 -1.71 20.19 12.59
C GLY A 293 -0.65 19.41 11.85
N ALA A 294 -0.50 19.67 10.55
CA ALA A 294 0.49 19.02 9.70
C ALA A 294 1.93 19.17 10.21
N PHE A 295 2.22 20.16 11.07
CA PHE A 295 3.48 20.30 11.78
C PHE A 295 3.40 19.49 13.06
N CYS A 296 4.27 18.49 13.22
CA CYS A 296 4.32 17.68 14.43
C CYS A 296 5.58 18.01 15.20
N ARG A 297 5.43 18.46 16.45
CA ARG A 297 6.54 18.64 17.38
C ARG A 297 6.93 17.25 17.89
N ILE A 298 8.13 16.79 17.55
CA ILE A 298 8.66 15.51 18.00
C ILE A 298 9.86 15.80 18.87
N TYR A 299 9.79 15.37 20.12
CA TYR A 299 10.94 15.41 21.01
C TYR A 299 11.82 14.21 20.68
N SER A 300 13.07 14.44 20.26
CA SER A 300 14.04 13.37 20.06
C SER A 300 14.89 13.25 21.32
N PRO A 301 14.70 12.19 22.13
CA PRO A 301 15.45 12.02 23.37
C PRO A 301 16.96 11.89 23.11
N ASP A 302 17.32 11.34 21.95
CA ASP A 302 18.69 10.99 21.54
C ASP A 302 19.59 12.22 21.32
N ILE A 303 19.01 13.36 20.95
CA ILE A 303 19.73 14.62 20.64
C ILE A 303 19.39 15.70 21.70
N GLY A 304 18.36 15.49 22.52
CA GLY A 304 17.81 16.52 23.41
C GLY A 304 17.19 17.70 22.65
N GLU A 305 16.95 17.54 21.35
CA GLU A 305 16.45 18.58 20.46
C GLU A 305 15.01 18.29 20.01
N ILE A 306 14.29 19.38 19.74
CA ILE A 306 12.94 19.32 19.18
C ILE A 306 13.07 19.27 17.66
N MET A 307 12.72 18.14 17.08
CA MET A 307 12.60 18.00 15.63
C MET A 307 11.16 18.24 15.17
N THR A 308 10.99 18.62 13.90
CA THR A 308 9.68 18.85 13.29
C THR A 308 9.37 17.75 12.30
N GLY A 309 8.40 16.89 12.62
CA GLY A 309 7.83 15.91 11.71
C GLY A 309 6.56 16.39 11.03
N LEU A 310 5.92 15.48 10.29
CA LEU A 310 4.66 15.72 9.59
C LEU A 310 3.54 14.87 10.19
N TYR A 311 2.48 15.49 10.69
CA TYR A 311 1.31 14.75 11.15
C TYR A 311 0.28 14.58 10.04
N ILE A 312 -0.15 13.34 9.80
CA ILE A 312 -1.19 13.02 8.84
C ILE A 312 -2.44 12.62 9.62
N ASN A 313 -3.38 13.56 9.76
CA ASN A 313 -4.61 13.43 10.53
C ASN A 313 -5.62 12.38 10.00
N THR A 314 -5.30 11.64 8.94
CA THR A 314 -6.17 10.60 8.35
C THR A 314 -5.41 9.34 7.94
N ASN A 315 -5.92 8.18 8.33
CA ASN A 315 -5.45 6.84 7.99
C ASN A 315 -6.63 5.94 7.54
N LYS A 316 -6.53 5.34 6.35
CA LYS A 316 -7.67 4.65 5.69
C LYS A 316 -8.16 3.42 6.44
N THR A 317 -7.26 2.65 7.05
CA THR A 317 -7.56 1.37 7.69
C THR A 317 -7.44 1.45 9.21
N ALA A 318 -6.51 2.24 9.75
CA ALA A 318 -6.27 2.31 11.20
C ALA A 318 -7.20 3.29 11.94
N ASP A 319 -7.89 4.21 11.25
CA ASP A 319 -8.80 5.18 11.88
C ASP A 319 -10.25 4.68 11.96
N GLN A 320 -10.49 3.39 11.69
CA GLN A 320 -11.80 2.79 11.81
C GLN A 320 -12.21 2.74 13.28
N ASN A 321 -13.39 3.27 13.60
CA ASN A 321 -13.97 3.33 14.95
C ASN A 321 -13.14 4.09 16.01
N LYS A 322 -12.13 4.87 15.60
CA LYS A 322 -11.33 5.71 16.51
C LYS A 322 -11.94 7.09 16.71
N ALA A 323 -11.87 7.59 17.95
CA ALA A 323 -12.26 8.95 18.30
C ALA A 323 -11.28 10.00 17.74
N GLU A 324 -11.68 11.27 17.70
CA GLU A 324 -10.96 12.37 17.05
C GLU A 324 -9.46 12.44 17.40
N ARG A 325 -9.09 12.25 18.68
CA ARG A 325 -7.69 12.35 19.14
C ARG A 325 -6.81 11.17 18.70
N GLU A 326 -7.38 10.00 18.43
CA GLU A 326 -6.65 8.75 18.17
C GLU A 326 -6.41 8.47 16.67
N ARG A 327 -6.88 9.39 15.82
CA ARG A 327 -6.86 9.24 14.36
C ARG A 327 -5.60 9.84 13.73
N GLY A 328 -5.05 9.18 12.73
CA GLY A 328 -3.88 9.65 12.00
C GLY A 328 -2.58 8.99 12.44
N TYR A 329 -1.47 9.50 11.93
CA TYR A 329 -0.12 9.01 12.22
C TYR A 329 0.92 10.10 11.99
N THR A 330 2.07 9.98 12.65
CA THR A 330 3.19 10.90 12.50
C THR A 330 4.24 10.31 11.56
N ILE A 331 4.73 11.13 10.64
CA ILE A 331 5.92 10.85 9.83
C ILE A 331 7.08 11.62 10.48
N PRO A 332 8.03 10.94 11.15
CA PRO A 332 9.18 11.59 11.79
C PRO A 332 10.24 11.97 10.76
N TRP A 333 9.87 12.83 9.80
CA TRP A 333 10.75 13.31 8.75
C TRP A 333 10.69 14.84 8.64
N GLN A 334 11.80 15.48 9.00
CA GLN A 334 11.99 16.92 8.88
C GLN A 334 12.32 17.33 7.44
N HIS A 335 11.32 17.24 6.55
CA HIS A 335 11.47 17.65 5.15
C HIS A 335 11.40 19.19 5.03
N SER A 336 12.55 19.86 5.13
CA SER A 336 12.68 21.33 5.17
C SER A 336 11.92 22.08 4.07
N GLU A 337 12.03 21.66 2.81
CA GLU A 337 11.31 22.28 1.69
C GLU A 337 9.79 22.17 1.82
N VAL A 338 9.27 20.98 2.18
CA VAL A 338 7.82 20.79 2.38
C VAL A 338 7.35 21.60 3.58
N LEU A 339 8.08 21.58 4.70
CA LEU A 339 7.74 22.36 5.89
C LEU A 339 7.68 23.86 5.58
N HIS A 340 8.66 24.39 4.84
CA HIS A 340 8.67 25.78 4.39
C HIS A 340 7.41 26.13 3.60
N TRP A 341 7.07 25.33 2.58
CA TRP A 341 5.91 25.62 1.74
C TRP A 341 4.56 25.40 2.44
N LEU A 342 4.45 24.42 3.33
CA LEU A 342 3.26 24.24 4.16
C LEU A 342 3.08 25.43 5.11
N GLU A 343 4.17 25.95 5.69
CA GLU A 343 4.12 27.12 6.57
C GLU A 343 3.67 28.37 5.80
N LYS A 344 4.24 28.59 4.61
CA LYS A 344 3.82 29.68 3.72
C LYS A 344 2.35 29.56 3.33
N LEU A 345 1.88 28.36 3.01
CA LEU A 345 0.47 28.14 2.70
C LEU A 345 -0.42 28.44 3.92
N ARG A 346 -0.06 28.01 5.12
CA ARG A 346 -0.79 28.33 6.36
C ARG A 346 -0.87 29.85 6.56
N ASN A 347 0.26 30.53 6.50
CA ASN A 347 0.31 31.99 6.72
C ASN A 347 -0.50 32.75 5.65
N TRP A 348 -0.44 32.31 4.39
CA TRP A 348 -1.26 32.87 3.30
C TRP A 348 -2.76 32.65 3.56
N GLN A 349 -3.15 31.45 3.99
CA GLN A 349 -4.54 31.14 4.31
C GLN A 349 -5.04 31.95 5.52
N GLU A 350 -4.24 32.14 6.56
CA GLU A 350 -4.61 32.97 7.71
C GLU A 350 -4.83 34.43 7.33
N LYS A 351 -4.04 34.96 6.39
CA LYS A 351 -4.12 36.37 5.97
C LYS A 351 -5.26 36.63 4.98
N TYR A 352 -5.41 35.79 3.96
CA TYR A 352 -6.32 36.03 2.83
C TYR A 352 -7.60 35.17 2.85
N ASN A 353 -7.69 34.18 3.75
CA ASN A 353 -8.81 33.25 3.85
C ASN A 353 -8.96 32.69 5.28
N SER A 354 -9.03 33.60 6.25
CA SER A 354 -9.04 33.33 7.70
C SER A 354 -10.24 32.51 8.15
N ILE A 355 -10.05 31.70 9.19
CA ILE A 355 -11.13 30.98 9.88
C ILE A 355 -11.36 31.58 11.27
N SER A 356 -12.61 31.54 11.74
CA SER A 356 -12.97 31.96 13.11
C SER A 356 -13.09 30.78 14.09
N GLN A 357 -13.17 29.56 13.56
CA GLN A 357 -13.25 28.31 14.32
C GLN A 357 -12.87 27.12 13.42
N PRO A 358 -12.46 25.97 13.99
CA PRO A 358 -12.26 24.74 13.24
C PRO A 358 -13.55 24.31 12.50
N MET A 359 -13.44 23.78 11.29
CA MET A 359 -14.60 23.37 10.50
C MET A 359 -15.08 21.98 10.93
N PRO A 360 -16.32 21.83 11.45
CA PRO A 360 -16.86 20.52 11.76
C PRO A 360 -17.03 19.67 10.49
N CYS A 361 -16.58 18.41 10.52
CA CYS A 361 -16.72 17.51 9.37
C CYS A 361 -18.18 17.19 9.02
N THR A 362 -19.12 17.40 9.95
CA THR A 362 -20.58 17.32 9.73
C THR A 362 -21.09 18.38 8.73
N ALA A 363 -20.44 19.54 8.68
CA ALA A 363 -20.78 20.63 7.75
C ALA A 363 -20.27 20.37 6.31
N LEU A 364 -19.53 19.28 6.07
CA LEU A 364 -18.99 18.95 4.76
C LEU A 364 -20.00 18.19 3.89
N GLU A 365 -20.13 18.66 2.66
CA GLU A 365 -20.91 18.00 1.61
C GLU A 365 -20.15 16.85 0.91
N PRO A 366 -20.86 15.92 0.23
CA PRO A 366 -20.25 14.82 -0.52
C PRO A 366 -19.18 15.22 -1.54
N LYS A 367 -19.28 16.43 -2.12
CA LYS A 367 -18.28 16.96 -3.06
C LYS A 367 -16.88 17.15 -2.43
N HIS A 368 -16.81 17.33 -1.11
CA HIS A 368 -15.55 17.46 -0.37
C HIS A 368 -14.95 16.11 -0.01
N PHE A 369 -15.76 15.10 0.28
CA PHE A 369 -15.25 13.75 0.54
C PHE A 369 -14.93 12.98 -0.74
N GLY A 370 -15.62 13.28 -1.84
CA GLY A 370 -15.59 12.53 -3.11
C GLY A 370 -16.71 11.50 -3.20
N SER A 371 -17.25 11.07 -2.06
CA SER A 371 -18.41 10.16 -1.94
C SER A 371 -19.27 10.57 -0.74
N ILE A 372 -20.49 10.04 -0.64
CA ILE A 372 -21.30 10.24 0.58
C ILE A 372 -20.71 9.45 1.76
N LYS A 373 -20.80 10.04 2.95
CA LYS A 373 -20.42 9.46 4.25
C LYS A 373 -21.62 9.52 5.19
N SER A 374 -21.70 8.58 6.14
CA SER A 374 -22.76 8.62 7.17
C SER A 374 -22.54 9.79 8.14
N GLU A 375 -23.61 10.24 8.81
CA GLU A 375 -23.49 11.32 9.80
C GLU A 375 -22.61 10.92 10.99
N GLN A 376 -22.68 9.65 11.43
CA GLN A 376 -21.80 9.15 12.48
C GLN A 376 -20.32 9.25 12.07
N GLN A 377 -19.97 8.80 10.85
CA GLN A 377 -18.60 8.92 10.35
C GLN A 377 -18.11 10.36 10.35
N LYS A 378 -18.97 11.33 10.02
CA LYS A 378 -18.62 12.76 10.04
C LYS A 378 -18.42 13.27 11.46
N ARG A 379 -19.20 12.80 12.44
CA ARG A 379 -19.01 13.14 13.86
C ARG A 379 -17.69 12.57 14.40
N ASP A 380 -17.38 11.32 14.09
CA ASP A 380 -16.12 10.68 14.51
C ASP A 380 -14.88 11.37 13.90
N MET A 381 -15.04 12.08 12.77
CA MET A 381 -13.97 12.86 12.15
C MET A 381 -13.69 14.19 12.86
N GLY A 382 -14.58 14.64 13.76
CA GLY A 382 -14.37 15.85 14.54
C GLY A 382 -14.35 17.13 13.70
N ALA A 383 -13.58 18.10 14.14
CA ALA A 383 -13.39 19.38 13.46
C ALA A 383 -11.95 19.56 12.98
N VAL A 384 -11.76 20.17 11.82
CA VAL A 384 -10.45 20.28 11.16
C VAL A 384 -10.21 21.71 10.70
N CYS A 385 -9.02 22.25 10.97
CA CYS A 385 -8.54 23.50 10.41
C CYS A 385 -7.87 23.21 9.06
N PHE A 386 -8.66 23.00 8.00
CA PHE A 386 -8.13 22.58 6.69
C PHE A 386 -7.03 23.50 6.16
N LEU A 387 -5.82 22.96 5.98
CA LEU A 387 -4.71 23.67 5.34
C LEU A 387 -4.99 23.90 3.84
N PHE A 388 -5.59 22.90 3.19
CA PHE A 388 -5.94 22.94 1.77
C PHE A 388 -7.40 23.37 1.52
N ARG A 389 -7.84 24.45 2.19
CA ARG A 389 -9.17 25.07 2.00
C ARG A 389 -9.26 25.94 0.73
N ASP A 390 -10.36 25.87 -0.01
CA ASP A 390 -10.49 26.45 -1.36
C ASP A 390 -10.84 27.95 -1.34
N ALA A 391 -9.86 28.84 -1.16
CA ALA A 391 -10.08 30.30 -1.10
C ALA A 391 -10.85 30.88 -2.31
N LYS A 392 -10.78 30.21 -3.47
CA LYS A 392 -11.48 30.61 -4.71
C LYS A 392 -12.96 30.19 -4.74
N ALA A 393 -13.38 29.27 -3.87
CA ALA A 393 -14.77 28.86 -3.80
C ALA A 393 -15.68 30.02 -3.38
N LYS A 394 -17.01 29.84 -3.47
CA LYS A 394 -17.98 30.88 -3.11
C LYS A 394 -18.62 30.59 -1.76
N GLY A 395 -18.91 31.65 -1.00
CA GLY A 395 -19.57 31.52 0.31
C GLY A 395 -18.77 30.67 1.28
N GLN A 396 -19.45 29.81 2.04
CA GLN A 396 -18.82 28.95 3.06
C GLN A 396 -17.90 27.86 2.49
N ASP A 397 -18.01 27.51 1.20
CA ASP A 397 -17.09 26.54 0.58
C ASP A 397 -15.63 27.02 0.60
N ARG A 398 -15.38 28.33 0.82
CA ARG A 398 -14.03 28.90 0.96
C ARG A 398 -13.23 28.30 2.11
N LEU A 399 -13.94 27.84 3.14
CA LEU A 399 -13.37 27.29 4.36
C LEU A 399 -13.31 25.75 4.32
N ARG A 400 -13.80 25.13 3.24
CA ARG A 400 -13.87 23.67 3.05
C ARG A 400 -12.69 23.17 2.20
N PRO A 401 -12.29 21.90 2.34
CA PRO A 401 -11.14 21.39 1.60
C PRO A 401 -11.42 21.35 0.09
N ILE A 402 -10.38 21.59 -0.72
CA ILE A 402 -10.46 21.56 -2.18
C ILE A 402 -11.08 20.23 -2.67
N PRO A 403 -12.04 20.22 -3.60
CA PRO A 403 -12.57 18.98 -4.20
C PRO A 403 -11.51 18.19 -4.99
N ALA A 404 -11.56 16.86 -4.97
CA ALA A 404 -10.58 16.00 -5.66
C ALA A 404 -10.49 16.29 -7.17
N VAL A 405 -11.65 16.47 -7.81
CA VAL A 405 -11.79 16.76 -9.26
C VAL A 405 -11.08 18.05 -9.68
N ASN A 406 -10.81 18.96 -8.73
CA ASN A 406 -10.09 20.20 -9.02
C ASN A 406 -8.59 19.96 -9.21
N LEU A 407 -8.02 18.89 -8.66
CA LEU A 407 -6.60 18.53 -8.81
C LEU A 407 -6.33 17.82 -10.13
N ASP A 408 -7.24 16.95 -10.59
CA ASP A 408 -7.04 16.15 -11.82
C ASP A 408 -6.73 17.01 -13.05
N PHE A 409 -7.32 18.21 -13.11
CA PHE A 409 -7.08 19.13 -14.21
C PHE A 409 -5.70 19.79 -14.18
N VAL A 410 -5.28 20.27 -13.01
CA VAL A 410 -3.96 20.91 -12.88
C VAL A 410 -2.87 19.85 -13.08
N TRP A 411 -3.10 18.63 -12.56
CA TRP A 411 -2.23 17.48 -12.81
C TRP A 411 -2.12 17.13 -14.30
N TYR A 412 -3.24 17.07 -15.01
CA TYR A 412 -3.25 16.87 -16.45
C TYR A 412 -2.44 17.94 -17.19
N GLN A 413 -2.61 19.22 -16.85
CA GLN A 413 -1.85 20.31 -17.48
C GLN A 413 -0.35 20.21 -17.19
N LEU A 414 0.02 19.79 -15.97
CA LEU A 414 1.41 19.62 -15.57
C LEU A 414 2.07 18.49 -16.38
N LEU A 415 1.42 17.32 -16.46
CA LEU A 415 1.90 16.20 -17.29
C LEU A 415 1.91 16.53 -18.78
N ASN A 416 0.93 17.28 -19.28
CA ASN A 416 0.93 17.74 -20.67
C ASN A 416 2.07 18.72 -20.95
N THR A 417 2.45 19.56 -19.97
CA THR A 417 3.62 20.43 -20.09
C THR A 417 4.90 19.60 -20.14
N LEU A 418 5.02 18.58 -19.29
CA LEU A 418 6.13 17.62 -19.32
C LEU A 418 6.19 16.89 -20.66
N GLU A 419 5.08 16.35 -21.16
CA GLU A 419 4.98 15.67 -22.47
C GLU A 419 5.53 16.56 -23.60
N ASN A 420 5.14 17.84 -23.62
CA ASN A 420 5.62 18.79 -24.62
C ASN A 420 7.13 19.10 -24.48
N ARG A 421 7.64 19.23 -23.25
CA ARG A 421 9.08 19.42 -23.01
C ARG A 421 9.88 18.20 -23.45
N VAL A 422 9.46 16.99 -23.06
CA VAL A 422 10.06 15.72 -23.46
C VAL A 422 10.11 15.60 -24.99
N ALA A 423 8.99 15.90 -25.67
CA ALA A 423 8.92 15.88 -27.12
C ALA A 423 9.83 16.93 -27.79
N ALA A 424 9.91 18.15 -27.24
CA ALA A 424 10.79 19.20 -27.75
C ALA A 424 12.28 18.86 -27.60
N ARG A 425 12.64 18.03 -26.61
CA ARG A 425 14.01 17.52 -26.40
C ARG A 425 14.37 16.32 -27.29
N GLY A 426 13.44 15.83 -28.11
CA GLY A 426 13.67 14.70 -29.01
C GLY A 426 13.64 13.32 -28.36
N GLN A 427 13.25 13.20 -27.09
CA GLN A 427 13.05 11.89 -26.44
C GLN A 427 11.79 11.22 -27.02
N LYS A 428 12.00 10.09 -27.69
CA LYS A 428 10.97 9.30 -28.37
C LYS A 428 11.07 7.84 -27.97
N LEU A 429 9.99 7.10 -28.16
CA LEU A 429 9.99 5.64 -28.05
C LEU A 429 10.82 5.02 -29.17
N SER A 430 11.17 3.74 -29.04
CA SER A 430 11.98 2.99 -30.02
C SER A 430 11.35 2.94 -31.42
N ASP A 431 10.02 3.08 -31.51
CA ASP A 431 9.23 3.18 -32.74
C ASP A 431 9.17 4.60 -33.32
N GLY A 432 9.86 5.58 -32.72
CA GLY A 432 9.86 6.99 -33.12
C GLY A 432 8.62 7.78 -32.68
N SER A 433 7.69 7.15 -31.96
CA SER A 433 6.50 7.82 -31.41
C SER A 433 6.84 8.66 -30.17
N ARG A 434 5.97 9.62 -29.85
CA ARG A 434 6.17 10.50 -28.68
C ARG A 434 5.81 9.76 -27.40
N LEU A 435 6.63 9.94 -26.36
CA LEU A 435 6.29 9.52 -25.00
C LEU A 435 4.97 10.19 -24.57
N ARG A 436 4.00 9.39 -24.12
CA ARG A 436 2.68 9.88 -23.68
C ARG A 436 2.57 9.83 -22.17
N PHE A 437 2.20 10.95 -21.57
CA PHE A 437 1.89 11.10 -20.16
C PHE A 437 0.41 11.40 -19.93
N VAL A 438 -0.26 11.94 -20.96
CA VAL A 438 -1.71 12.23 -20.94
C VAL A 438 -2.45 11.47 -22.03
N LYS A 439 -3.75 11.19 -21.79
CA LYS A 439 -4.58 10.53 -22.82
C LYS A 439 -4.78 11.47 -24.01
N ASP A 440 -4.69 10.91 -25.22
CA ASP A 440 -5.08 11.60 -26.43
C ASP A 440 -6.60 11.64 -26.52
N TYR A 441 -7.14 12.85 -26.70
CA TYR A 441 -8.57 13.09 -26.79
C TYR A 441 -9.03 13.34 -28.24
N GLY A 442 -8.11 13.46 -29.20
CA GLY A 442 -8.44 13.89 -30.57
C GLY A 442 -8.83 15.37 -30.68
N GLY A 443 -8.95 15.87 -31.92
CA GLY A 443 -9.26 17.26 -32.23
C GLY A 443 -10.70 17.68 -31.90
N ASP A 444 -11.64 16.74 -31.94
CA ASP A 444 -13.08 17.01 -31.82
C ASP A 444 -13.61 16.93 -30.38
N TYR A 445 -12.75 16.76 -29.38
CA TYR A 445 -13.18 16.61 -27.99
C TYR A 445 -13.62 17.93 -27.36
N VAL A 446 -14.92 18.01 -27.05
CA VAL A 446 -15.59 19.23 -26.58
C VAL A 446 -15.65 19.34 -25.04
N TYR A 447 -15.05 18.40 -24.29
CA TYR A 447 -15.14 18.36 -22.81
C TYR A 447 -13.79 18.55 -22.09
N LYS A 448 -13.84 18.57 -20.75
CA LYS A 448 -12.67 18.88 -19.91
C LYS A 448 -11.70 17.69 -19.97
N LYS A 449 -10.46 17.92 -20.41
CA LYS A 449 -9.41 16.90 -20.45
C LYS A 449 -8.79 16.77 -19.05
N THR A 450 -8.85 15.57 -18.49
CA THR A 450 -8.36 15.26 -17.13
C THR A 450 -7.73 13.88 -17.02
N ALA A 451 -7.83 13.03 -18.06
CA ALA A 451 -7.32 11.67 -18.03
C ALA A 451 -5.81 11.65 -18.34
N THR A 452 -5.08 10.92 -17.51
CA THR A 452 -3.63 10.82 -17.52
C THR A 452 -3.23 9.34 -17.56
N GLU A 453 -2.08 9.02 -18.15
CA GLU A 453 -1.52 7.67 -18.10
C GLU A 453 -0.92 7.39 -16.70
N PHE A 454 -0.44 8.43 -16.04
CA PHE A 454 0.09 8.39 -14.68
C PHE A 454 -0.84 9.15 -13.74
N SER A 455 -1.67 8.42 -12.98
CA SER A 455 -2.58 9.04 -12.02
C SER A 455 -1.85 9.67 -10.84
N LEU A 456 -2.52 10.54 -10.07
CA LEU A 456 -1.96 11.03 -8.80
C LEU A 456 -1.68 9.90 -7.78
N HIS A 457 -2.30 8.73 -7.96
CA HIS A 457 -1.99 7.54 -7.15
C HIS A 457 -0.66 6.91 -7.56
N SER A 458 -0.31 6.95 -8.86
CA SER A 458 0.95 6.42 -9.40
C SER A 458 2.18 7.07 -8.74
N LEU A 459 2.11 8.36 -8.37
CA LEU A 459 3.20 9.06 -7.66
C LEU A 459 3.58 8.41 -6.33
N ARG A 460 2.62 7.81 -5.60
CA ARG A 460 2.94 7.13 -4.33
C ARG A 460 3.80 5.90 -4.58
N VAL A 461 3.41 5.06 -5.54
CA VAL A 461 4.16 3.86 -5.93
C VAL A 461 5.55 4.27 -6.43
N SER A 462 5.60 5.27 -7.31
CA SER A 462 6.85 5.77 -7.90
C SER A 462 7.85 6.23 -6.83
N LEU A 463 7.43 7.10 -5.90
CA LEU A 463 8.31 7.62 -4.86
C LEU A 463 8.76 6.52 -3.88
N LEU A 464 7.90 5.57 -3.54
CA LEU A 464 8.27 4.42 -2.71
C LEU A 464 9.35 3.56 -3.39
N THR A 465 9.17 3.27 -4.68
CA THR A 465 10.18 2.56 -5.48
C THR A 465 11.49 3.34 -5.52
N CYS A 466 11.46 4.65 -5.77
CA CYS A 466 12.69 5.45 -5.88
C CYS A 466 13.45 5.55 -4.55
N PHE A 467 12.76 5.79 -3.42
CA PHE A 467 13.42 5.87 -2.12
C PHE A 467 14.03 4.54 -1.67
N ALA A 468 13.40 3.42 -2.05
CA ALA A 468 13.93 2.11 -1.76
C ALA A 468 15.11 1.72 -2.66
N MET A 469 15.00 2.02 -3.95
CA MET A 469 15.96 1.56 -4.97
C MET A 469 17.16 2.48 -5.12
N GLU A 470 16.93 3.79 -5.21
CA GLU A 470 17.97 4.79 -5.44
C GLU A 470 18.46 5.40 -4.12
N GLY A 471 17.56 5.57 -3.15
CA GLY A 471 17.86 6.15 -1.84
C GLY A 471 18.49 5.18 -0.83
N GLN A 472 18.54 3.88 -1.16
CA GLN A 472 18.96 2.81 -0.24
C GLN A 472 18.29 2.87 1.13
N VAL A 473 17.09 3.46 1.23
CA VAL A 473 16.37 3.55 2.49
C VAL A 473 15.74 2.18 2.74
N PRO A 474 16.02 1.54 3.90
CA PRO A 474 15.38 0.31 4.34
C PRO A 474 13.90 0.25 3.99
N MET A 475 13.51 -0.69 3.14
CA MET A 475 12.10 -0.90 2.77
C MET A 475 11.17 -1.06 3.99
N PRO A 476 11.57 -1.76 5.08
CA PRO A 476 10.83 -1.76 6.34
C PRO A 476 10.70 -0.38 7.00
N ALA A 477 11.73 0.47 6.94
CA ALA A 477 11.66 1.84 7.44
C ALA A 477 10.74 2.71 6.56
N LEU A 478 10.81 2.59 5.23
CA LEU A 478 9.87 3.28 4.33
C LEU A 478 8.42 2.84 4.59
N SER A 479 8.18 1.55 4.78
CA SER A 479 6.85 1.02 5.12
C SER A 479 6.33 1.56 6.47
N LYS A 480 7.18 1.58 7.51
CA LYS A 480 6.83 2.10 8.84
C LYS A 480 6.64 3.62 8.85
N LEU A 481 7.49 4.37 8.15
CA LEU A 481 7.47 5.84 8.06
C LEU A 481 6.33 6.38 7.16
N ILE A 482 5.88 5.64 6.15
CA ILE A 482 4.96 6.16 5.10
C ILE A 482 3.63 5.39 5.03
N ALA A 483 3.58 4.12 5.44
CA ALA A 483 2.38 3.27 5.32
C ALA A 483 1.72 2.93 6.66
N GLY A 484 2.44 3.04 7.79
CA GLY A 484 1.90 2.70 9.10
C GLY A 484 1.53 1.21 9.19
N HIS A 485 2.53 0.39 9.52
CA HIS A 485 2.43 -1.05 9.85
C HIS A 485 2.10 -2.02 8.71
N SER A 486 2.88 -2.07 7.62
CA SER A 486 2.73 -3.13 6.62
C SER A 486 4.01 -3.89 6.30
N ARG A 487 3.85 -5.21 6.07
CA ARG A 487 4.91 -6.15 5.73
C ARG A 487 5.13 -6.15 4.21
N LEU A 488 6.35 -6.46 3.78
CA LEU A 488 6.73 -6.49 2.37
C LEU A 488 7.04 -7.93 1.94
N LEU A 489 6.46 -8.35 0.83
CA LEU A 489 6.76 -9.61 0.14
C LEU A 489 7.25 -9.28 -1.27
N MET A 490 8.22 -10.02 -1.78
CA MET A 490 8.68 -9.88 -3.16
C MET A 490 8.20 -11.08 -3.97
N THR A 491 7.55 -10.81 -5.11
CA THR A 491 6.97 -11.84 -5.97
C THR A 491 7.50 -11.77 -7.39
N LEU A 492 7.76 -12.94 -7.98
CA LEU A 492 7.96 -13.14 -9.42
C LEU A 492 6.57 -13.38 -10.02
N TYR A 493 6.10 -12.50 -10.91
CA TYR A 493 4.82 -12.73 -11.59
C TYR A 493 5.00 -13.76 -12.71
N TYR A 494 4.47 -14.97 -12.51
CA TYR A 494 4.38 -15.98 -13.55
C TYR A 494 3.12 -15.77 -14.39
N THR A 495 3.26 -15.66 -15.72
CA THR A 495 2.14 -15.74 -16.67
C THR A 495 1.98 -17.19 -17.14
N LYS A 496 0.75 -17.71 -17.18
CA LYS A 496 0.49 -19.15 -17.32
C LYS A 496 0.43 -19.65 -18.78
N PRO A 497 1.30 -20.59 -19.22
CA PRO A 497 1.01 -21.53 -20.29
C PRO A 497 0.08 -22.67 -19.79
N THR A 498 -0.59 -23.37 -20.71
CA THR A 498 -1.64 -24.36 -20.40
C THR A 498 -1.11 -25.65 -19.73
N PRO A 499 -1.92 -26.35 -18.90
CA PRO A 499 -1.48 -27.49 -18.06
C PRO A 499 -0.82 -28.65 -18.82
N ALA A 500 -1.30 -28.96 -20.02
CA ALA A 500 -0.73 -30.03 -20.85
C ALA A 500 0.68 -29.69 -21.38
N MET A 501 0.95 -28.40 -21.63
CA MET A 501 2.28 -27.91 -22.02
C MET A 501 3.22 -27.83 -20.82
N MET A 502 2.71 -27.49 -19.63
CA MET A 502 3.52 -27.37 -18.41
C MET A 502 4.04 -28.72 -17.89
N THR A 503 3.24 -29.78 -17.92
CA THR A 503 3.67 -31.11 -17.44
C THR A 503 4.70 -31.75 -18.37
N GLN A 504 4.52 -31.65 -19.69
CA GLN A 504 5.54 -32.12 -20.66
C GLN A 504 6.80 -31.24 -20.66
N ALA A 505 6.65 -29.91 -20.50
CA ALA A 505 7.78 -29.00 -20.43
C ALA A 505 8.56 -29.10 -19.11
N LEU A 506 7.89 -29.29 -17.97
CA LEU A 506 8.55 -29.53 -16.68
C LEU A 506 9.27 -30.87 -16.68
N HIS A 507 8.63 -31.96 -17.10
CA HIS A 507 9.29 -33.27 -17.15
C HIS A 507 10.47 -33.30 -18.15
N ALA A 508 10.37 -32.58 -19.27
CA ALA A 508 11.49 -32.40 -20.21
C ALA A 508 12.54 -31.37 -19.74
N ALA A 509 12.15 -30.37 -18.94
CA ALA A 509 13.04 -29.36 -18.35
C ALA A 509 13.80 -29.91 -17.16
N THR A 510 13.22 -30.73 -16.29
CA THR A 510 13.95 -31.40 -15.20
C THR A 510 15.03 -32.31 -15.78
N MET A 511 14.70 -33.10 -16.81
CA MET A 511 15.67 -33.94 -17.54
C MET A 511 16.72 -33.12 -18.32
N LYS A 512 16.37 -31.93 -18.82
CA LYS A 512 17.34 -31.02 -19.49
C LYS A 512 18.17 -30.18 -18.52
N VAL A 513 17.66 -29.85 -17.34
CA VAL A 513 18.38 -29.11 -16.29
C VAL A 513 19.41 -30.02 -15.62
N GLU A 514 19.05 -31.27 -15.34
CA GLU A 514 20.02 -32.30 -14.93
C GLU A 514 21.05 -32.59 -16.04
N ALA A 515 20.65 -32.58 -17.31
CA ALA A 515 21.58 -32.77 -18.43
C ALA A 515 22.42 -31.52 -18.80
N ALA A 516 21.97 -30.30 -18.46
CA ALA A 516 22.68 -29.03 -18.70
C ALA A 516 23.51 -28.56 -17.48
N GLN A 517 23.44 -29.27 -16.36
CA GLN A 517 24.35 -29.11 -15.21
C GLN A 517 25.84 -29.26 -15.58
N THR A 518 26.15 -29.69 -16.80
CA THR A 518 27.52 -29.83 -17.31
C THR A 518 28.27 -28.49 -17.45
N ASP A 519 27.57 -27.34 -17.48
CA ASP A 519 28.17 -26.00 -17.30
C ASP A 519 27.83 -25.42 -15.92
N SER A 520 28.44 -25.96 -14.86
CA SER A 520 28.38 -25.35 -13.52
C SER A 520 28.82 -23.88 -13.61
N LEU A 521 28.17 -22.94 -12.89
CA LEU A 521 28.61 -21.53 -12.77
C LEU A 521 30.11 -21.45 -12.45
N LYS A 522 30.59 -22.42 -11.67
CA LYS A 522 31.98 -22.65 -11.31
C LYS A 522 32.89 -22.92 -12.52
N VAL A 523 32.42 -23.73 -13.47
CA VAL A 523 33.12 -24.04 -14.74
C VAL A 523 33.10 -22.82 -15.66
N PHE A 524 31.96 -22.15 -15.78
CA PHE A 524 31.86 -20.91 -16.57
C PHE A 524 32.83 -19.82 -16.05
N LEU A 525 32.84 -19.55 -14.74
CA LEU A 525 33.73 -18.56 -14.14
C LEU A 525 35.22 -18.92 -14.31
N ARG A 526 35.55 -20.22 -14.42
CA ARG A 526 36.92 -20.68 -14.70
C ARG A 526 37.37 -20.38 -16.13
N ASP A 527 36.48 -20.64 -17.08
CA ASP A 527 36.82 -20.71 -18.51
C ASP A 527 36.46 -19.44 -19.29
N ALA A 528 35.63 -18.55 -18.72
CA ALA A 528 35.18 -17.31 -19.35
C ALA A 528 36.12 -16.11 -19.10
N ASP A 529 36.29 -15.26 -20.12
CA ASP A 529 36.98 -13.98 -19.96
C ASP A 529 36.12 -12.95 -19.21
N MET A 530 36.77 -11.99 -18.55
CA MET A 530 36.13 -10.94 -17.75
C MET A 530 34.99 -10.20 -18.49
N ARG A 531 35.14 -9.97 -19.80
CA ARG A 531 34.09 -9.33 -20.62
C ARG A 531 32.80 -10.14 -20.65
N HIS A 532 32.90 -11.46 -20.75
CA HIS A 532 31.75 -12.37 -20.75
C HIS A 532 31.14 -12.49 -19.35
N ILE A 533 31.96 -12.42 -18.29
CA ILE A 533 31.50 -12.47 -16.90
C ILE A 533 30.67 -11.24 -16.54
N LYS A 534 31.11 -10.03 -16.91
CA LYS A 534 30.37 -8.78 -16.69
C LYS A 534 28.97 -8.78 -17.32
N GLY A 535 28.81 -9.50 -18.43
CA GLY A 535 27.55 -9.59 -19.17
C GLY A 535 26.66 -10.77 -18.78
N ARG A 536 27.04 -11.58 -17.76
CA ARG A 536 26.28 -12.79 -17.38
C ARG A 536 26.12 -12.99 -15.88
N ILE A 537 27.01 -12.42 -15.07
CA ILE A 537 27.09 -12.68 -13.63
C ILE A 537 26.88 -11.37 -12.86
N ALA A 538 26.00 -11.42 -11.87
CA ALA A 538 25.88 -10.37 -10.87
C ALA A 538 26.83 -10.63 -9.70
N TYR A 539 27.54 -9.60 -9.29
CA TYR A 539 28.50 -9.62 -8.20
C TYR A 539 28.48 -8.25 -7.52
N ARG A 540 29.00 -8.17 -6.30
CA ARG A 540 28.98 -6.92 -5.51
C ARG A 540 30.15 -6.01 -5.84
N ASP A 541 31.35 -6.57 -5.85
CA ASP A 541 32.61 -5.85 -6.03
C ASP A 541 33.44 -6.45 -7.17
N GLU A 542 33.80 -5.62 -8.15
CA GLU A 542 34.53 -6.06 -9.33
C GLU A 542 35.97 -6.43 -9.00
N ALA A 543 36.64 -5.66 -8.14
CA ALA A 543 38.03 -5.91 -7.77
C ALA A 543 38.18 -7.26 -7.05
N SER A 544 37.23 -7.61 -6.19
CA SER A 544 37.16 -8.90 -5.50
C SER A 544 36.93 -10.06 -6.45
N LEU A 545 36.02 -9.89 -7.41
CA LEU A 545 35.79 -10.88 -8.46
C LEU A 545 37.07 -11.09 -9.29
N GLN A 546 37.72 -10.01 -9.73
CA GLN A 546 38.98 -10.07 -10.46
C GLN A 546 40.09 -10.75 -9.66
N ALA A 547 40.24 -10.42 -8.38
CA ALA A 547 41.23 -11.02 -7.49
C ALA A 547 41.00 -12.53 -7.31
N ALA A 548 39.74 -12.94 -7.12
CA ALA A 548 39.40 -14.36 -6.98
C ALA A 548 39.60 -15.14 -8.29
N LEU A 549 39.31 -14.52 -9.43
CA LEU A 549 39.49 -15.11 -10.76
C LEU A 549 40.96 -15.12 -11.21
N ALA A 550 41.79 -14.18 -10.74
CA ALA A 550 43.23 -14.18 -11.02
C ALA A 550 43.91 -15.43 -10.46
N ASN A 551 43.44 -15.90 -9.30
CA ASN A 551 43.93 -17.10 -8.65
C ASN A 551 43.10 -18.33 -9.06
N ARG A 552 43.02 -18.62 -10.39
CA ARG A 552 42.16 -19.60 -11.12
C ARG A 552 42.11 -21.04 -10.56
N ASN A 553 41.85 -21.22 -9.28
CA ASN A 553 41.68 -22.51 -8.63
C ASN A 553 40.22 -22.66 -8.18
N PRO A 554 39.33 -23.06 -9.10
CA PRO A 554 37.93 -23.28 -8.77
C PRO A 554 37.75 -24.39 -7.74
N VAL A 555 38.70 -25.29 -7.49
CA VAL A 555 38.52 -26.36 -6.49
C VAL A 555 38.07 -25.78 -5.15
N GLY A 556 38.60 -24.60 -4.77
CA GLY A 556 38.23 -23.88 -3.56
C GLY A 556 36.95 -23.04 -3.63
N TRP A 557 36.15 -23.07 -4.71
CA TRP A 557 34.85 -22.38 -4.76
C TRP A 557 33.72 -23.28 -4.29
N GLU A 558 32.77 -22.72 -3.55
CA GLU A 558 31.69 -23.46 -2.94
C GLU A 558 30.33 -22.94 -3.40
N HIS A 559 29.38 -23.85 -3.68
CA HIS A 559 28.00 -23.48 -3.97
C HIS A 559 27.27 -23.09 -2.69
N ARG A 560 26.52 -21.99 -2.76
CA ARG A 560 25.60 -21.51 -1.74
C ARG A 560 24.20 -21.41 -2.33
N HIS A 561 23.16 -21.36 -1.50
CA HIS A 561 21.78 -21.30 -2.01
C HIS A 561 21.51 -20.07 -2.88
N VAL A 562 22.20 -18.94 -2.64
CA VAL A 562 22.05 -17.68 -3.41
C VAL A 562 23.15 -17.43 -4.46
N GLY A 563 24.12 -18.33 -4.64
CA GLY A 563 25.20 -18.15 -5.61
C GLY A 563 26.43 -19.02 -5.36
N ILE A 564 27.61 -18.56 -5.79
CA ILE A 564 28.90 -19.19 -5.51
C ILE A 564 29.74 -18.30 -4.61
N CYS A 565 30.31 -18.93 -3.56
CA CYS A 565 31.35 -18.36 -2.75
C CYS A 565 32.72 -18.59 -3.41
N LEU A 566 33.37 -17.51 -3.83
CA LEU A 566 34.65 -17.56 -4.53
C LEU A 566 35.86 -17.84 -3.60
N VAL A 567 35.60 -17.98 -2.30
CA VAL A 567 36.62 -18.21 -1.27
C VAL A 567 36.29 -19.43 -0.40
N GLY A 568 35.47 -20.35 -0.90
CA GLY A 568 35.30 -21.67 -0.30
C GLY A 568 34.54 -21.71 1.01
N GLY A 569 33.73 -20.69 1.29
CA GLY A 569 32.86 -20.70 2.46
C GLY A 569 33.57 -20.55 3.79
N ASN A 570 34.81 -20.08 3.80
CA ASN A 570 35.59 -19.96 5.02
C ASN A 570 34.89 -18.99 6.00
N SER A 571 34.21 -19.52 7.01
CA SER A 571 33.44 -18.74 7.99
C SER A 571 34.26 -18.33 9.21
N ALA A 572 35.31 -19.09 9.53
CA ALA A 572 36.21 -18.85 10.66
C ALA A 572 37.62 -18.47 10.20
N LYS A 573 38.18 -17.41 10.79
CA LYS A 573 39.52 -16.93 10.48
C LYS A 573 40.55 -17.93 11.00
N SER A 574 41.26 -18.62 10.10
CA SER A 574 42.42 -19.43 10.47
C SER A 574 43.63 -18.51 10.68
N ASP A 575 44.30 -18.63 11.84
CA ASP A 575 45.53 -17.86 12.12
C ASP A 575 46.73 -18.31 11.26
N GLU A 576 46.59 -19.41 10.52
CA GLU A 576 47.67 -20.06 9.79
C GLU A 576 48.03 -19.38 8.45
N LEU A 577 47.11 -18.61 7.83
CA LEU A 577 47.40 -17.81 6.62
C LEU A 577 46.55 -16.53 6.56
N GLY A 578 47.18 -15.37 6.76
CA GLY A 578 46.53 -14.05 6.66
C GLY A 578 46.08 -13.63 5.25
N SER A 579 46.43 -14.40 4.21
CA SER A 579 46.09 -14.15 2.80
C SER A 579 44.82 -14.85 2.32
N VAL A 580 44.17 -15.65 3.17
CA VAL A 580 42.99 -16.44 2.80
C VAL A 580 41.72 -15.58 2.85
N GLY A 581 40.93 -15.63 1.77
CA GLY A 581 39.62 -15.00 1.71
C GLY A 581 38.59 -15.77 2.56
N GLY A 582 37.69 -15.05 3.21
CA GLY A 582 36.62 -15.64 4.00
C GLY A 582 35.58 -14.62 4.47
N CYS A 583 34.62 -15.08 5.26
CA CYS A 583 33.58 -14.23 5.82
C CYS A 583 34.14 -13.12 6.71
N TRP A 584 35.32 -13.28 7.32
CA TRP A 584 35.96 -12.24 8.13
C TRP A 584 36.55 -11.06 7.32
N ASN A 585 36.71 -11.20 6.00
CA ASN A 585 37.14 -10.13 5.10
C ASN A 585 36.20 -9.95 3.89
N GLY A 586 34.96 -10.42 4.02
CA GLY A 586 33.94 -10.37 2.97
C GLY A 586 33.09 -9.10 2.99
N GLY A 587 33.30 -8.22 3.97
CA GLY A 587 32.55 -6.97 4.16
C GLY A 587 33.12 -5.79 3.38
N GLU A 588 32.83 -4.60 3.88
CA GLU A 588 33.22 -3.32 3.26
C GLU A 588 34.72 -3.02 3.46
N LEU A 589 35.26 -2.18 2.58
CA LEU A 589 36.64 -1.70 2.66
C LEU A 589 36.84 -0.86 3.93
N MET A 590 37.78 -1.23 4.79
CA MET A 590 38.10 -0.47 6.00
C MET A 590 39.14 0.62 5.72
N TYR A 591 40.24 0.27 5.05
CA TYR A 591 41.27 1.23 4.65
C TYR A 591 42.15 0.62 3.55
N ALA A 592 42.64 1.48 2.66
CA ALA A 592 43.56 1.10 1.60
C ALA A 592 45.00 1.04 2.15
N ARG A 593 45.72 -0.07 1.90
CA ARG A 593 47.11 -0.26 2.38
C ARG A 593 48.16 -0.21 1.26
N GLY A 594 47.83 0.34 0.09
CA GLY A 594 48.78 0.43 -1.02
C GLY A 594 49.33 -0.95 -1.41
N ASN A 595 50.66 -1.11 -1.41
CA ASN A 595 51.34 -2.34 -1.83
C ASN A 595 51.06 -3.58 -0.94
N ALA A 596 50.50 -3.41 0.25
CA ALA A 596 50.20 -4.52 1.17
C ALA A 596 48.77 -5.09 1.03
N GLY A 597 47.97 -4.59 0.08
CA GLY A 597 46.60 -5.05 -0.18
C GLY A 597 45.55 -4.45 0.75
N ASP A 598 44.41 -4.08 0.18
CA ASP A 598 43.30 -3.44 0.87
C ASP A 598 42.73 -4.29 2.01
N ALA A 599 42.44 -3.65 3.16
CA ALA A 599 41.88 -4.33 4.32
C ALA A 599 40.35 -4.21 4.32
N TYR A 600 39.68 -5.35 4.40
CA TYR A 600 38.21 -5.45 4.42
C TYR A 600 37.73 -5.96 5.77
N GLY A 601 36.55 -5.48 6.18
CA GLY A 601 35.89 -5.93 7.40
C GLY A 601 35.18 -7.28 7.24
N PRO A 602 34.63 -7.82 8.33
CA PRO A 602 33.80 -9.02 8.27
C PRO A 602 32.49 -8.76 7.53
N VAL A 603 31.90 -9.82 6.98
CA VAL A 603 30.57 -9.79 6.39
C VAL A 603 29.58 -9.26 7.44
N PRO A 604 28.82 -8.19 7.12
CA PRO A 604 27.84 -7.65 8.04
C PRO A 604 26.75 -8.67 8.40
N ASN A 605 26.23 -8.57 9.63
CA ASN A 605 25.23 -9.49 10.18
C ASN A 605 25.71 -10.95 10.32
N GLY A 606 27.03 -11.18 10.30
CA GLY A 606 27.65 -12.47 10.59
C GLY A 606 28.09 -13.26 9.35
N PRO A 607 28.77 -14.39 9.56
CA PRO A 607 29.17 -15.28 8.47
C PRO A 607 27.93 -15.78 7.70
N GLU A 608 28.13 -16.15 6.44
CA GLU A 608 27.11 -16.71 5.54
C GLU A 608 25.97 -15.76 5.11
N ASN A 609 26.01 -14.48 5.51
CA ASN A 609 25.19 -13.43 4.89
C ASN A 609 25.72 -13.06 3.50
N CYS A 610 25.64 -14.02 2.58
CA CYS A 610 26.30 -13.99 1.28
C CYS A 610 25.84 -12.81 0.43
N THR A 611 24.59 -12.34 0.58
CA THR A 611 24.08 -11.21 -0.23
C THR A 611 24.79 -9.89 0.10
N ARG A 612 25.44 -9.78 1.26
CA ARG A 612 26.32 -8.66 1.61
C ARG A 612 27.81 -8.95 1.45
N CYS A 613 28.18 -10.16 1.07
CA CYS A 613 29.55 -10.57 0.90
C CYS A 613 30.11 -10.16 -0.47
N ARG A 614 31.29 -9.53 -0.49
CA ARG A 614 32.02 -9.18 -1.73
C ARG A 614 32.49 -10.39 -2.54
N TRP A 615 32.58 -11.56 -1.90
CA TRP A 615 33.00 -12.81 -2.52
C TRP A 615 31.88 -13.60 -3.20
N LEU A 616 30.64 -13.06 -3.19
CA LEU A 616 29.50 -13.70 -3.83
C LEU A 616 29.46 -13.38 -5.33
N ALA A 617 29.34 -14.42 -6.15
CA ALA A 617 28.94 -14.35 -7.55
C ALA A 617 27.60 -15.08 -7.74
N THR A 618 26.66 -14.49 -8.47
CA THR A 618 25.32 -15.06 -8.70
C THR A 618 24.84 -14.78 -10.12
N ASP A 619 23.88 -15.56 -10.60
CA ASP A 619 23.32 -15.45 -11.95
C ASP A 619 21.80 -15.73 -11.96
N ALA A 620 21.20 -15.74 -13.15
CA ALA A 620 19.77 -15.95 -13.34
C ALA A 620 19.21 -17.23 -12.71
N ARG A 621 20.02 -18.28 -12.50
CA ARG A 621 19.58 -19.54 -11.85
C ARG A 621 19.17 -19.33 -10.41
N TYR A 622 19.75 -18.33 -9.77
CA TYR A 622 19.58 -18.07 -8.34
C TYR A 622 18.46 -17.06 -8.05
N LEU A 623 17.70 -16.60 -9.06
CA LEU A 623 16.63 -15.61 -8.87
C LEU A 623 15.57 -16.04 -7.86
N ASP A 624 15.08 -17.29 -7.95
CA ASP A 624 14.11 -17.82 -6.98
C ASP A 624 14.70 -17.94 -5.56
N ALA A 625 15.97 -18.33 -5.45
CA ALA A 625 16.66 -18.43 -4.17
C ALA A 625 16.94 -17.06 -3.54
N LEU A 626 17.30 -16.08 -4.36
CA LEU A 626 17.45 -14.67 -3.94
C LEU A 626 16.09 -14.09 -3.50
N ARG A 627 14.99 -14.48 -4.16
CA ARG A 627 13.63 -14.12 -3.72
C ARG A 627 13.29 -14.72 -2.37
N ALA A 628 13.55 -16.01 -2.18
CA ALA A 628 13.36 -16.69 -0.91
C ALA A 628 14.19 -16.04 0.22
N GLN A 629 15.47 -15.73 -0.05
CA GLN A 629 16.35 -15.01 0.86
C GLN A 629 15.78 -13.64 1.24
N PHE A 630 15.28 -12.87 0.27
CA PHE A 630 14.67 -11.56 0.52
C PHE A 630 13.45 -11.67 1.44
N ASN A 631 12.56 -12.64 1.19
CA ASN A 631 11.35 -12.84 1.99
C ASN A 631 11.68 -13.24 3.44
N ASN A 632 12.71 -14.08 3.64
CA ASN A 632 13.21 -14.46 4.97
C ASN A 632 13.80 -13.25 5.72
N GLN A 633 14.67 -12.48 5.05
CA GLN A 633 15.24 -11.23 5.59
C GLN A 633 14.15 -10.21 5.94
N SER A 634 13.12 -10.07 5.10
CA SER A 634 11.98 -9.19 5.36
C SER A 634 11.17 -9.62 6.58
N TYR A 635 11.03 -10.92 6.82
CA TYR A 635 10.35 -11.44 8.01
C TYR A 635 11.13 -11.12 9.28
N LYS A 636 12.45 -11.38 9.28
CA LYS A 636 13.34 -11.04 10.41
C LYS A 636 13.37 -9.54 10.72
N ALA A 637 13.42 -8.70 9.69
CA ALA A 637 13.32 -7.25 9.84
C ALA A 637 12.01 -6.84 10.50
N SER A 638 10.88 -7.47 10.12
CA SER A 638 9.57 -7.21 10.70
C SER A 638 9.49 -7.64 12.17
N LEU A 639 10.07 -8.80 12.54
CA LEU A 639 10.13 -9.27 13.93
C LEU A 639 10.91 -8.31 14.83
N ALA A 640 12.13 -7.93 14.42
CA ALA A 640 12.96 -6.98 15.16
C ALA A 640 12.27 -5.62 15.28
N ALA A 641 11.66 -5.13 14.21
CA ALA A 641 10.95 -3.85 14.21
C ALA A 641 9.70 -3.85 15.12
N ASN A 642 8.96 -4.97 15.21
CA ASN A 642 7.80 -5.09 16.10
C ASN A 642 8.24 -5.12 17.57
N LEU A 643 9.26 -5.91 17.89
CA LEU A 643 9.79 -5.97 19.26
C LEU A 643 10.39 -4.63 19.70
N ALA A 644 10.98 -3.87 18.77
CA ALA A 644 11.38 -2.49 19.02
C ALA A 644 10.19 -1.61 19.43
N VAL A 645 9.02 -1.72 18.77
CA VAL A 645 7.82 -0.96 19.15
C VAL A 645 7.34 -1.31 20.56
N GLU A 646 7.38 -2.58 20.93
CA GLU A 646 6.99 -3.00 22.28
C GLU A 646 7.91 -2.38 23.35
N HIS A 647 9.23 -2.40 23.12
CA HIS A 647 10.19 -1.75 24.02
C HIS A 647 10.11 -0.23 24.02
N GLU A 648 9.78 0.38 22.87
CA GLU A 648 9.52 1.81 22.73
C GLU A 648 8.36 2.25 23.63
N GLN A 649 7.25 1.52 23.64
CA GLN A 649 6.10 1.82 24.50
C GLN A 649 6.46 1.78 25.98
N VAL A 650 7.23 0.77 26.40
CA VAL A 650 7.69 0.67 27.80
C VAL A 650 8.65 1.81 28.16
N ARG A 651 9.58 2.14 27.27
CA ARG A 651 10.50 3.27 27.43
C ARG A 651 9.72 4.58 27.58
N ASP A 652 8.76 4.83 26.70
CA ASP A 652 7.98 6.07 26.68
C ASP A 652 7.15 6.23 27.97
N LEU A 653 6.55 5.14 28.48
CA LEU A 653 5.86 5.15 29.79
C LEU A 653 6.81 5.50 30.95
N LEU A 654 8.03 4.93 30.96
CA LEU A 654 9.02 5.23 32.00
C LEU A 654 9.59 6.66 31.89
N LEU A 655 9.69 7.20 30.67
CA LEU A 655 10.04 8.59 30.43
C LEU A 655 8.95 9.54 30.94
N ASP A 656 7.67 9.19 30.76
CA ASP A 656 6.53 9.92 31.32
C ASP A 656 6.53 9.87 32.85
N ASP A 657 6.79 8.71 33.47
CA ASP A 657 6.90 8.57 34.93
C ASP A 657 8.07 9.40 35.51
N ARG A 658 9.21 9.43 34.81
CA ARG A 658 10.36 10.27 35.16
C ARG A 658 10.00 11.75 35.08
N TYR A 659 9.23 12.14 34.06
CA TYR A 659 8.73 13.50 33.91
C TYR A 659 7.79 13.88 35.08
N LEU A 660 6.84 13.03 35.44
CA LEU A 660 5.92 13.23 36.57
C LEU A 660 6.65 13.31 37.92
N ALA A 661 7.67 12.48 38.13
CA ALA A 661 8.50 12.53 39.33
C ALA A 661 9.22 13.89 39.45
N THR A 662 9.76 14.38 38.34
CA THR A 662 10.44 15.68 38.26
C THR A 662 9.48 16.84 38.53
N GLU A 663 8.27 16.84 37.94
CA GLU A 663 7.25 17.87 38.20
C GLU A 663 6.81 17.91 39.67
N GLN A 664 6.76 16.75 40.32
CA GLN A 664 6.35 16.62 41.73
C GLN A 664 7.51 16.81 42.72
N ALA A 665 8.70 17.20 42.24
CA ALA A 665 9.94 17.33 43.02
C ALA A 665 10.29 16.07 43.84
N ARG A 666 9.89 14.88 43.34
CA ARG A 666 10.22 13.58 43.93
C ARG A 666 11.30 12.87 43.10
N PRO A 667 12.20 12.10 43.71
CA PRO A 667 13.20 11.36 42.98
C PRO A 667 12.56 10.28 42.10
N PHE A 668 13.04 10.13 40.87
CA PHE A 668 12.64 9.03 39.99
C PHE A 668 13.34 7.74 40.43
N LEU A 669 12.56 6.73 40.81
CA LEU A 669 13.08 5.49 41.39
C LEU A 669 13.34 4.39 40.36
N GLN A 670 12.84 4.52 39.12
CA GLN A 670 12.89 3.49 38.09
C GLN A 670 13.99 3.75 37.02
N GLN A 671 15.11 4.34 37.43
CA GLN A 671 16.19 4.70 36.51
C GLN A 671 16.84 3.48 35.86
N HIS A 672 16.92 2.36 36.58
CA HIS A 672 17.47 1.12 36.08
C HIS A 672 16.56 0.50 34.99
N GLU A 673 15.25 0.49 35.22
CA GLU A 673 14.24 -0.02 34.29
C GLU A 673 14.19 0.80 33.01
N LEU A 674 14.35 2.13 33.11
CA LEU A 674 14.40 3.02 31.95
C LEU A 674 15.64 2.71 31.09
N GLN A 675 16.83 2.64 31.70
CA GLN A 675 18.06 2.29 31.00
C GLN A 675 17.98 0.90 30.36
N GLU A 676 17.33 -0.05 31.03
CA GLU A 676 17.11 -1.38 30.49
C GLU A 676 16.16 -1.36 29.28
N ALA A 677 15.07 -0.59 29.34
CA ALA A 677 14.13 -0.42 28.23
C ALA A 677 14.80 0.26 27.02
N GLU A 678 15.59 1.31 27.24
CA GLU A 678 16.38 2.01 26.20
C GLU A 678 17.36 1.06 25.51
N ARG A 679 18.19 0.34 26.28
CA ARG A 679 19.13 -0.64 25.74
C ARG A 679 18.44 -1.73 24.93
N ARG A 680 17.29 -2.22 25.41
CA ARG A 680 16.50 -3.25 24.71
C ARG A 680 15.92 -2.70 23.41
N TYR A 681 15.40 -1.48 23.41
CA TYR A 681 14.91 -0.80 22.21
C TYR A 681 16.02 -0.61 21.16
N GLU A 682 17.15 -0.02 21.55
CA GLU A 682 18.28 0.24 20.66
C GLU A 682 18.79 -1.05 20.00
N LYS A 683 18.92 -2.12 20.78
CA LYS A 683 19.31 -3.43 20.27
C LYS A 683 18.38 -3.90 19.14
N GLN A 684 17.06 -3.76 19.31
CA GLN A 684 16.11 -4.22 18.29
C GLN A 684 16.09 -3.32 17.05
N ILE A 685 16.27 -2.00 17.22
CA ILE A 685 16.37 -1.06 16.09
C ILE A 685 17.61 -1.32 15.26
N VAL A 686 18.77 -1.54 15.91
CA VAL A 686 20.01 -1.88 15.20
C VAL A 686 19.87 -3.20 14.43
N LEU A 687 19.23 -4.21 15.03
CA LEU A 687 18.96 -5.47 14.34
C LEU A 687 18.01 -5.30 13.15
N ALA A 688 16.93 -4.53 13.30
CA ALA A 688 16.00 -4.24 12.22
C ALA A 688 16.68 -3.52 11.05
N ASP A 689 17.57 -2.57 11.35
CA ASP A 689 18.39 -1.87 10.35
C ASP A 689 19.33 -2.82 9.60
N GLN A 690 20.02 -3.73 10.29
CA GLN A 690 20.90 -4.71 9.64
C GLN A 690 20.12 -5.63 8.69
N TYR A 691 18.99 -6.20 9.12
CA TYR A 691 18.17 -7.04 8.24
C TYR A 691 17.65 -6.27 7.03
N ALA A 692 17.33 -4.99 7.19
CA ALA A 692 16.90 -4.20 6.05
C ALA A 692 18.03 -3.88 5.07
N LYS A 693 19.26 -3.66 5.56
CA LYS A 693 20.45 -3.57 4.70
C LYS A 693 20.71 -4.87 3.94
N ASP A 694 20.44 -6.01 4.58
CA ASP A 694 20.51 -7.32 3.92
C ASP A 694 19.47 -7.43 2.79
N MET A 695 18.23 -7.01 3.03
CA MET A 695 17.17 -6.97 2.00
C MET A 695 17.57 -6.10 0.80
N ILE A 696 18.13 -4.92 1.05
CA ILE A 696 18.58 -4.01 -0.02
C ILE A 696 19.68 -4.67 -0.85
N ALA A 697 20.66 -5.29 -0.20
CA ALA A 697 21.76 -5.97 -0.90
C ALA A 697 21.24 -7.12 -1.77
N THR A 698 20.32 -7.93 -1.25
CA THR A 698 19.65 -8.99 -2.00
C THR A 698 18.88 -8.44 -3.21
N PHE A 699 18.11 -7.36 -3.01
CA PHE A 699 17.36 -6.73 -4.10
C PHE A 699 18.28 -6.15 -5.18
N GLN A 700 19.40 -5.53 -4.80
CA GLN A 700 20.38 -5.01 -5.76
C GLN A 700 20.99 -6.12 -6.62
N LEU A 701 21.28 -7.28 -6.04
CA LEU A 701 21.75 -8.45 -6.79
C LEU A 701 20.69 -8.92 -7.78
N ILE A 702 19.45 -9.05 -7.34
CA ILE A 702 18.32 -9.42 -8.20
C ILE A 702 18.17 -8.43 -9.37
N ALA A 703 18.16 -7.13 -9.09
CA ALA A 703 18.04 -6.10 -10.11
C ALA A 703 19.20 -6.14 -11.12
N ARG A 704 20.43 -6.42 -10.66
CA ARG A 704 21.59 -6.61 -11.54
C ARG A 704 21.42 -7.84 -12.43
N VAL A 705 20.96 -8.97 -11.87
CA VAL A 705 20.70 -10.19 -12.65
C VAL A 705 19.65 -9.93 -13.72
N VAL A 706 18.54 -9.27 -13.38
CA VAL A 706 17.47 -8.93 -14.35
C VAL A 706 18.02 -8.01 -15.45
N ALA A 707 18.74 -6.94 -15.09
CA ALA A 707 19.32 -6.02 -16.07
C ALA A 707 20.32 -6.71 -17.02
N ILE A 708 21.09 -7.67 -16.50
CA ILE A 708 21.99 -8.51 -17.30
C ILE A 708 21.19 -9.34 -18.32
N GLU A 709 20.09 -9.96 -17.91
CA GLU A 709 19.25 -10.77 -18.81
C GLU A 709 18.50 -9.91 -19.86
N GLU A 710 18.00 -8.74 -19.47
CA GLU A 710 17.35 -7.78 -20.39
C GLU A 710 18.31 -7.27 -21.48
N GLY A 711 19.60 -7.14 -21.16
CA GLY A 711 20.64 -6.69 -22.08
C GLY A 711 21.10 -7.74 -23.11
N ARG A 712 20.66 -9.01 -23.01
CA ARG A 712 21.10 -10.08 -23.92
C ARG A 712 20.36 -10.01 -25.27
N ALA A 713 21.12 -10.01 -26.37
CA ALA A 713 20.56 -10.09 -27.72
C ALA A 713 19.67 -11.34 -27.92
N GLN A 714 18.69 -11.26 -28.83
CA GLN A 714 17.78 -12.39 -29.13
C GLN A 714 18.54 -13.65 -29.61
N ASP A 715 19.72 -13.47 -30.18
CA ASP A 715 20.50 -14.53 -30.83
C ASP A 715 21.56 -15.18 -29.91
N ASP A 716 21.78 -14.66 -28.70
CA ASP A 716 22.72 -15.24 -27.72
C ASP A 716 22.04 -16.37 -26.92
N ASN A 717 21.99 -17.56 -27.55
CA ASN A 717 21.40 -18.78 -26.99
C ASN A 717 22.37 -19.61 -26.14
N ALA A 718 23.65 -19.23 -26.05
CA ALA A 718 24.60 -19.92 -25.19
C ALA A 718 24.29 -19.58 -23.73
N THR A 719 23.66 -20.52 -23.02
CA THR A 719 23.27 -20.41 -21.59
C THR A 719 22.32 -19.26 -21.25
N LYS A 720 21.32 -19.01 -22.10
CA LYS A 720 20.12 -18.26 -21.73
C LYS A 720 19.24 -19.22 -20.91
N LEU A 721 19.34 -19.17 -19.59
CA LEU A 721 18.41 -19.91 -18.75
C LEU A 721 17.05 -19.24 -18.85
N VAL A 722 16.25 -19.80 -19.74
CA VAL A 722 14.82 -19.60 -19.80
C VAL A 722 14.27 -20.19 -18.50
N ALA A 723 14.13 -19.36 -17.46
CA ALA A 723 13.25 -19.68 -16.33
C ALA A 723 11.94 -20.21 -16.93
N VAL A 724 11.44 -21.36 -16.46
CA VAL A 724 10.39 -22.18 -17.07
C VAL A 724 9.17 -21.34 -17.52
N GLY A 725 9.27 -20.77 -18.71
CA GLY A 725 8.47 -19.62 -19.13
C GLY A 725 9.07 -18.93 -20.35
N SER A 726 8.28 -18.17 -21.10
CA SER A 726 8.76 -17.37 -22.23
C SER A 726 9.66 -16.22 -21.77
N MET A 727 10.38 -15.52 -22.68
CA MET A 727 11.08 -14.26 -22.31
C MET A 727 10.15 -13.26 -21.61
N GLN A 728 8.83 -13.33 -21.81
CA GLN A 728 7.87 -12.49 -21.09
C GLN A 728 7.82 -12.77 -19.58
N ASP A 729 8.20 -13.95 -19.11
CA ASP A 729 8.20 -14.32 -17.69
C ASP A 729 9.41 -13.77 -16.92
N ILE A 730 10.50 -13.43 -17.62
CA ILE A 730 11.63 -12.65 -17.08
C ILE A 730 11.35 -11.14 -17.19
N LEU A 731 10.59 -10.72 -18.22
CA LEU A 731 10.23 -9.31 -18.50
C LEU A 731 9.07 -8.77 -17.63
N GLN A 732 8.49 -9.58 -16.74
CA GLN A 732 7.54 -9.10 -15.74
C GLN A 732 8.31 -8.45 -14.58
N PRO A 733 8.06 -7.17 -14.24
CA PRO A 733 8.81 -6.51 -13.19
C PRO A 733 8.58 -7.21 -11.85
N ILE A 734 9.68 -7.62 -11.21
CA ILE A 734 9.71 -8.11 -9.83
C ILE A 734 8.99 -7.09 -8.96
N SER A 735 7.85 -7.51 -8.42
CA SER A 735 6.95 -6.62 -7.70
C SER A 735 7.11 -6.82 -6.21
N LEU A 736 7.19 -5.69 -5.51
CA LEU A 736 7.07 -5.66 -4.05
C LEU A 736 5.59 -5.55 -3.74
N ILE A 737 5.02 -6.65 -3.24
CA ILE A 737 3.66 -6.70 -2.75
C ILE A 737 3.66 -6.31 -1.27
N GLU A 738 2.91 -5.27 -0.94
CA GLU A 738 2.61 -4.92 0.44
C GLU A 738 1.63 -5.97 1.01
N ALA A 739 2.16 -6.97 1.71
CA ALA A 739 1.37 -8.04 2.28
C ALA A 739 0.74 -7.60 3.59
N ARG A 740 -0.60 -7.63 3.65
CA ARG A 740 -1.35 -7.31 4.87
C ARG A 740 -1.41 -8.48 5.85
N SER A 741 -1.30 -9.71 5.35
CA SER A 741 -1.36 -10.96 6.12
C SER A 741 0.03 -11.35 6.62
N GLU A 742 0.19 -11.62 7.91
CA GLU A 742 1.40 -12.28 8.44
C GLU A 742 1.50 -13.69 7.88
N LEU A 743 0.36 -14.38 7.85
CA LEU A 743 0.29 -15.79 7.57
C LEU A 743 0.68 -16.09 6.11
N LEU A 744 0.42 -15.18 5.17
CA LEU A 744 0.91 -15.28 3.79
C LEU A 744 2.43 -15.27 3.73
N GLN A 745 3.07 -14.36 4.46
CA GLN A 745 4.53 -14.33 4.55
C GLN A 745 5.07 -15.59 5.20
N LEU A 746 4.44 -16.05 6.30
CA LEU A 746 4.82 -17.30 6.97
C LEU A 746 4.70 -18.52 6.04
N ALA A 747 3.62 -18.61 5.27
CA ALA A 747 3.40 -19.69 4.33
C ALA A 747 4.50 -19.73 3.26
N GLN A 748 4.85 -18.57 2.68
CA GLN A 748 5.91 -18.48 1.68
C GLN A 748 7.29 -18.85 2.22
N ILE A 749 7.70 -18.29 3.36
CA ILE A 749 9.03 -18.58 3.91
C ILE A 749 9.15 -20.03 4.40
N CYS A 750 8.05 -20.66 4.82
CA CYS A 750 8.04 -22.08 5.15
C CYS A 750 8.09 -22.97 3.89
N GLU A 751 7.41 -22.58 2.81
CA GLU A 751 7.50 -23.27 1.52
C GLU A 751 8.94 -23.20 0.98
N ASP A 752 9.54 -22.01 1.01
CA ASP A 752 10.92 -21.78 0.58
C ASP A 752 11.94 -22.56 1.41
N ALA A 753 11.71 -22.70 2.73
CA ALA A 753 12.60 -23.44 3.63
C ALA A 753 12.65 -24.95 3.31
N GLU A 754 11.65 -25.53 2.65
CA GLU A 754 11.71 -26.93 2.24
C GLU A 754 12.61 -27.13 1.01
N LEU A 755 12.76 -26.09 0.19
CA LEU A 755 13.61 -26.09 -1.01
C LEU A 755 15.06 -25.70 -0.72
N TYR A 756 15.27 -24.80 0.25
CA TYR A 756 16.58 -24.25 0.58
C TYR A 756 16.97 -24.59 2.04
N PRO A 757 17.82 -25.61 2.28
CA PRO A 757 18.20 -26.05 3.62
C PRO A 757 18.78 -24.94 4.50
N ASP A 758 19.63 -24.08 3.93
CA ASP A 758 20.21 -22.92 4.63
C ASP A 758 19.12 -21.98 5.19
N LEU A 759 18.01 -21.81 4.45
CA LEU A 759 16.86 -21.03 4.90
C LEU A 759 16.04 -21.76 5.96
N ALA A 760 16.02 -23.09 5.96
CA ALA A 760 15.31 -23.87 6.97
C ALA A 760 15.90 -23.66 8.36
N ASP A 761 17.23 -23.66 8.49
CA ASP A 761 17.90 -23.44 9.77
C ASP A 761 17.71 -22.00 10.26
N GLU A 762 17.76 -21.03 9.34
CA GLU A 762 17.44 -19.64 9.65
C GLU A 762 15.96 -19.43 10.02
N LEU A 763 15.05 -20.19 9.41
CA LEU A 763 13.62 -20.14 9.72
C LEU A 763 13.33 -20.70 11.12
N ARG A 764 13.99 -21.81 11.51
CA ARG A 764 13.85 -22.44 12.85
C ARG A 764 14.30 -21.52 13.99
N LYS A 765 15.20 -20.58 13.74
CA LYS A 765 15.57 -19.53 14.71
C LYS A 765 14.46 -18.50 14.95
N THR A 766 13.32 -18.62 14.27
CA THR A 766 12.19 -17.69 14.34
C THR A 766 10.89 -18.42 14.71
N PRO A 767 9.88 -17.72 15.27
CA PRO A 767 8.60 -18.35 15.61
C PRO A 767 7.72 -18.64 14.38
N ALA A 768 8.26 -18.62 13.16
CA ALA A 768 7.49 -18.71 11.92
C ALA A 768 6.72 -20.02 11.78
N ILE A 769 7.42 -21.15 11.98
CA ILE A 769 6.87 -22.50 11.87
C ILE A 769 5.74 -22.65 12.90
N GLU A 770 6.03 -22.34 14.17
CA GLU A 770 5.06 -22.43 15.26
C GLU A 770 3.84 -21.53 15.04
N LYS A 771 4.03 -20.27 14.63
CA LYS A 771 2.92 -19.33 14.34
C LYS A 771 2.01 -19.86 13.24
N ARG A 772 2.59 -20.40 12.16
CA ARG A 772 1.81 -21.00 11.06
C ARG A 772 1.10 -22.28 11.53
N SER A 773 1.80 -23.18 12.20
CA SER A 773 1.23 -24.43 12.73
C SER A 773 0.10 -24.16 13.71
N ARG A 774 0.21 -23.12 14.54
CA ARG A 774 -0.86 -22.67 15.44
C ARG A 774 -2.08 -22.17 14.66
N ALA A 775 -1.90 -21.45 13.55
CA ALA A 775 -3.02 -21.06 12.68
C ALA A 775 -3.70 -22.30 12.07
N LEU A 776 -2.94 -23.30 11.65
CA LEU A 776 -3.48 -24.58 11.15
C LEU A 776 -4.19 -25.38 12.24
N ASN A 777 -3.66 -25.44 13.46
CA ASN A 777 -4.33 -26.05 14.61
C ASN A 777 -5.67 -25.36 14.91
N ASN A 778 -5.72 -24.02 14.87
CA ASN A 778 -6.96 -23.29 15.07
C ASN A 778 -8.00 -23.61 13.98
N LEU A 779 -7.55 -23.87 12.75
CA LEU A 779 -8.42 -24.35 11.68
C LEU A 779 -8.94 -25.76 11.97
N LEU A 780 -8.08 -26.69 12.37
CA LEU A 780 -8.48 -28.05 12.73
C LEU A 780 -9.50 -28.04 13.88
N MET A 781 -9.20 -27.33 14.96
CA MET A 781 -10.05 -27.26 16.15
C MET A 781 -11.41 -26.60 15.87
N SER A 782 -11.45 -25.52 15.08
CA SER A 782 -12.72 -24.88 14.72
C SER A 782 -13.63 -25.77 13.86
N ASN A 783 -13.07 -26.79 13.22
CA ASN A 783 -13.80 -27.81 12.44
C ASN A 783 -13.96 -29.14 13.20
N GLY A 784 -13.67 -29.16 14.51
CA GLY A 784 -13.89 -30.33 15.37
C GLY A 784 -12.81 -31.40 15.30
N TYR A 785 -11.62 -31.11 14.77
CA TYR A 785 -10.47 -32.01 14.74
C TYR A 785 -9.48 -31.73 15.87
N ALA A 786 -8.71 -32.75 16.25
CA ALA A 786 -7.64 -32.61 17.23
C ALA A 786 -6.52 -31.67 16.71
N PRO A 787 -5.87 -30.89 17.59
CA PRO A 787 -4.77 -29.99 17.21
C PRO A 787 -3.47 -30.78 16.96
N LEU A 788 -3.42 -31.50 15.85
CA LEU A 788 -2.39 -32.49 15.55
C LEU A 788 -0.97 -31.91 15.53
N PHE A 789 -0.79 -30.67 15.04
CA PHE A 789 0.53 -30.05 14.97
C PHE A 789 1.16 -29.83 16.36
N MET A 790 0.38 -29.82 17.45
CA MET A 790 0.93 -29.75 18.81
C MET A 790 1.71 -31.01 19.22
N GLN A 791 1.47 -32.13 18.55
CA GLN A 791 2.15 -33.41 18.81
C GLN A 791 3.39 -33.59 17.94
N MET A 792 3.66 -32.65 17.04
CA MET A 792 4.75 -32.70 16.06
C MET A 792 5.91 -31.82 16.52
N ASP A 793 7.14 -32.25 16.23
CA ASP A 793 8.33 -31.41 16.34
C ASP A 793 8.37 -30.35 15.21
N GLU A 794 9.27 -29.36 15.30
CA GLU A 794 9.34 -28.26 14.32
C GLU A 794 9.58 -28.75 12.88
N ARG A 795 10.36 -29.82 12.71
CA ARG A 795 10.67 -30.36 11.38
C ARG A 795 9.43 -30.98 10.76
N MET A 796 8.70 -31.78 11.53
CA MET A 796 7.47 -32.39 11.07
C MET A 796 6.39 -31.34 10.86
N GLN A 797 6.28 -30.35 11.74
CA GLN A 797 5.39 -29.20 11.55
C GLN A 797 5.68 -28.42 10.27
N LEU A 798 6.96 -28.29 9.87
CA LEU A 798 7.34 -27.63 8.62
C LEU A 798 6.79 -28.41 7.41
N ILE A 799 7.13 -29.69 7.31
CA ILE A 799 6.79 -30.57 6.18
C ILE A 799 5.28 -30.79 6.12
N ALA A 800 4.66 -31.21 7.21
CA ALA A 800 3.22 -31.47 7.29
C ALA A 800 2.41 -30.21 7.05
N GLY A 801 2.86 -29.06 7.57
CA GLY A 801 2.20 -27.78 7.35
C GLY A 801 2.34 -27.29 5.91
N ASN A 802 3.49 -27.51 5.25
CA ASN A 802 3.67 -27.23 3.83
C ASN A 802 2.75 -28.12 2.99
N ALA A 803 2.72 -29.43 3.25
CA ALA A 803 1.88 -30.38 2.53
C ALA A 803 0.39 -30.00 2.62
N MET A 804 -0.11 -29.76 3.83
CA MET A 804 -1.49 -29.31 4.06
C MET A 804 -1.78 -27.99 3.33
N MET A 805 -0.92 -26.98 3.46
CA MET A 805 -1.10 -25.69 2.81
C MET A 805 -1.02 -25.78 1.28
N ARG A 806 -0.10 -26.58 0.74
CA ARG A 806 0.11 -26.79 -0.70
C ARG A 806 -1.07 -27.53 -1.32
N ALA A 807 -1.58 -28.58 -0.68
CA ALA A 807 -2.77 -29.31 -1.12
C ALA A 807 -3.99 -28.38 -1.19
N MET A 808 -4.23 -27.63 -0.11
CA MET A 808 -5.27 -26.61 -0.10
C MET A 808 -5.02 -25.55 -1.19
N ALA A 809 -3.76 -25.12 -1.42
CA ALA A 809 -3.41 -24.02 -2.34
C ALA A 809 -3.66 -24.41 -3.78
N VAL A 810 -3.24 -25.61 -4.15
CA VAL A 810 -3.50 -26.20 -5.46
C VAL A 810 -5.00 -26.31 -5.70
N GLN A 811 -5.80 -26.71 -4.71
CA GLN A 811 -7.24 -26.77 -4.88
C GLN A 811 -7.90 -25.37 -4.94
N ALA A 812 -7.37 -24.41 -4.18
CA ALA A 812 -7.85 -23.03 -4.16
C ALA A 812 -7.60 -22.30 -5.49
N SER A 813 -6.40 -22.45 -6.03
CA SER A 813 -5.97 -21.98 -7.35
C SER A 813 -4.97 -23.00 -7.92
N PRO A 814 -5.37 -23.88 -8.86
CA PRO A 814 -4.47 -24.85 -9.51
C PRO A 814 -3.43 -24.18 -10.44
N THR A 815 -3.36 -22.86 -10.36
CA THR A 815 -3.01 -21.99 -11.45
C THR A 815 -2.00 -20.95 -11.07
N ASP A 816 -2.20 -20.37 -9.89
CA ASP A 816 -1.27 -19.43 -9.30
C ASP A 816 -1.06 -19.87 -7.86
N GLN A 817 0.16 -20.35 -7.58
CA GLN A 817 0.53 -20.82 -6.26
C GLN A 817 0.42 -19.68 -5.22
N LEU A 818 0.82 -18.46 -5.59
CA LEU A 818 0.74 -17.28 -4.73
C LEU A 818 -0.72 -16.90 -4.46
N GLU A 819 -1.58 -16.95 -5.46
CA GLU A 819 -3.02 -16.71 -5.30
C GLU A 819 -3.67 -17.77 -4.42
N GLY A 820 -3.30 -19.05 -4.61
CA GLY A 820 -3.74 -20.17 -3.77
C GLY A 820 -3.36 -19.95 -2.30
N PHE A 821 -2.09 -19.63 -2.05
CA PHE A 821 -1.61 -19.28 -0.70
C PHE A 821 -2.31 -18.03 -0.16
N SER A 822 -2.49 -16.97 -0.96
CA SER A 822 -3.17 -15.74 -0.55
C SER A 822 -4.63 -15.99 -0.18
N TYR A 823 -5.32 -16.84 -0.94
CA TYR A 823 -6.69 -17.25 -0.64
C TYR A 823 -6.75 -18.00 0.69
N ILE A 824 -5.94 -19.03 0.88
CA ILE A 824 -5.98 -19.88 2.08
C ILE A 824 -5.61 -19.10 3.32
N THR A 825 -4.55 -18.31 3.24
CA THR A 825 -4.13 -17.49 4.38
C THR A 825 -5.18 -16.44 4.73
N GLY A 826 -5.86 -15.85 3.73
CA GLY A 826 -7.02 -14.99 3.97
C GLY A 826 -8.22 -15.72 4.59
N VAL A 827 -8.48 -16.97 4.21
CA VAL A 827 -9.56 -17.77 4.82
C VAL A 827 -9.20 -18.20 6.25
N LEU A 828 -7.95 -18.62 6.48
CA LEU A 828 -7.41 -18.95 7.80
C LEU A 828 -7.51 -17.76 8.77
N GLU A 829 -7.19 -16.55 8.30
CA GLU A 829 -7.29 -15.33 9.11
C GLU A 829 -8.73 -14.89 9.38
N THR A 830 -9.68 -15.22 8.49
CA THR A 830 -11.11 -14.86 8.66
C THR A 830 -11.93 -15.92 9.39
N GLY A 831 -11.37 -17.09 9.67
CA GLY A 831 -12.00 -18.16 10.45
C GLY A 831 -13.23 -18.80 9.78
N GLN A 832 -13.35 -18.72 8.44
CA GLN A 832 -14.45 -19.33 7.70
C GLN A 832 -14.21 -20.83 7.49
N HIS A 833 -15.29 -21.63 7.43
CA HIS A 833 -15.21 -23.05 7.09
C HIS A 833 -14.57 -23.25 5.71
N LEU A 834 -13.46 -24.00 5.66
CA LEU A 834 -12.81 -24.34 4.40
C LEU A 834 -13.47 -25.59 3.81
N ASN A 835 -14.11 -25.44 2.64
CA ASN A 835 -14.45 -26.56 1.77
C ASN A 835 -13.22 -27.33 1.25
N LEU A 836 -12.01 -26.79 1.45
CA LEU A 836 -10.72 -27.37 1.05
C LEU A 836 -10.02 -28.11 2.21
N LEU A 837 -10.60 -28.08 3.41
CA LEU A 837 -10.03 -28.74 4.57
C LEU A 837 -9.86 -30.26 4.38
N PRO A 838 -10.78 -31.00 3.70
CA PRO A 838 -10.58 -32.41 3.42
C PRO A 838 -9.28 -32.71 2.66
N ASP A 839 -8.98 -31.93 1.61
CA ASP A 839 -7.74 -32.10 0.82
C ASP A 839 -6.49 -31.82 1.67
N GLY A 840 -6.58 -30.82 2.56
CA GLY A 840 -5.52 -30.52 3.51
C GLY A 840 -5.33 -31.64 4.55
N ILE A 841 -6.41 -32.26 5.01
CA ILE A 841 -6.38 -33.39 5.96
C ILE A 841 -5.79 -34.63 5.29
N GLU A 842 -6.19 -34.97 4.07
CA GLU A 842 -5.65 -36.11 3.33
C GLU A 842 -4.13 -35.98 3.16
N ALA A 843 -3.66 -34.82 2.69
CA ALA A 843 -2.22 -34.55 2.57
C ALA A 843 -1.50 -34.57 3.94
N LEU A 844 -2.19 -34.19 5.02
CA LEU A 844 -1.65 -34.25 6.37
C LEU A 844 -1.55 -35.69 6.89
N GLU A 845 -2.56 -36.52 6.64
CA GLU A 845 -2.59 -37.95 7.01
C GLU A 845 -1.52 -38.74 6.27
N ASP A 846 -1.29 -38.44 4.98
CA ASP A 846 -0.25 -39.06 4.16
C ASP A 846 1.15 -38.79 4.72
N ILE A 847 1.43 -37.54 5.10
CA ILE A 847 2.73 -37.16 5.69
C ILE A 847 2.86 -37.68 7.11
N TYR A 848 1.81 -37.53 7.93
CA TYR A 848 1.83 -37.93 9.34
C TYR A 848 1.78 -39.45 9.55
N GLN A 849 1.35 -40.21 8.54
CA GLN A 849 1.17 -41.66 8.61
C GLN A 849 0.22 -42.09 9.75
N GLY A 850 -0.83 -41.29 9.98
CA GLY A 850 -1.82 -41.55 11.03
C GLY A 850 -3.09 -40.71 10.84
N PRO A 851 -4.23 -41.16 11.38
CA PRO A 851 -5.51 -40.50 11.15
C PRO A 851 -5.61 -39.16 11.89
N VAL A 852 -6.20 -38.15 11.24
CA VAL A 852 -6.55 -36.87 11.86
C VAL A 852 -7.91 -37.03 12.55
N VAL A 853 -7.88 -37.36 13.84
CA VAL A 853 -9.06 -37.75 14.63
C VAL A 853 -9.95 -36.55 14.97
N LYS A 854 -11.28 -36.75 14.95
CA LYS A 854 -12.25 -35.75 15.45
C LYS A 854 -12.25 -35.70 16.98
N LEU A 855 -12.42 -34.51 17.55
CA LEU A 855 -12.54 -34.29 19.00
C LEU A 855 -13.69 -35.11 19.62
N SER A 856 -14.78 -35.32 18.89
CA SER A 856 -15.90 -36.19 19.32
C SER A 856 -15.51 -37.66 19.45
N GLU A 857 -14.58 -38.13 18.61
CA GLU A 857 -14.08 -39.50 18.62
C GLU A 857 -13.09 -39.72 19.77
N LEU A 858 -12.30 -38.70 20.13
CA LEU A 858 -11.42 -38.74 21.31
C LEU A 858 -12.19 -38.90 22.63
N ILE A 859 -13.40 -38.34 22.73
CA ILE A 859 -14.27 -38.45 23.93
C ILE A 859 -14.92 -39.84 24.03
N THR A 860 -15.04 -40.57 22.92
CA THR A 860 -15.68 -41.89 22.86
C THR A 860 -14.71 -43.07 22.92
N ILE A 861 -13.39 -42.84 23.00
CA ILE A 861 -12.41 -43.91 23.22
C ILE A 861 -12.55 -44.43 24.66
N PRO A 862 -12.98 -45.70 24.88
CA PRO A 862 -12.92 -46.28 26.21
C PRO A 862 -11.45 -46.48 26.58
N ALA A 863 -11.10 -46.28 27.87
CA ALA A 863 -9.76 -46.39 28.44
C ALA A 863 -9.05 -47.77 28.28
N LYS A 864 -9.51 -48.66 27.38
CA LYS A 864 -9.00 -50.03 27.18
C LYS A 864 -7.99 -50.21 26.03
N ARG A 865 -7.58 -49.17 25.29
CA ARG A 865 -6.65 -49.33 24.14
C ARG A 865 -5.22 -48.79 24.34
N ILE A 866 -4.83 -48.42 25.56
CA ILE A 866 -3.47 -47.90 25.86
C ILE A 866 -2.42 -49.02 26.09
N GLN A 867 -2.79 -50.31 26.02
CA GLN A 867 -1.83 -51.42 26.22
C GLN A 867 -1.23 -52.03 24.93
N GLY A 868 -1.28 -51.32 23.79
CA GLY A 868 -0.89 -51.87 22.48
C GLY A 868 0.42 -51.39 21.85
N PHE A 869 1.22 -50.53 22.50
CA PHE A 869 2.51 -50.09 21.97
C PHE A 869 3.64 -50.37 22.97
N LYS A 870 4.07 -51.63 23.00
CA LYS A 870 5.41 -52.06 23.40
C LYS A 870 5.82 -53.24 22.52
N SER A 871 6.52 -52.93 21.42
CA SER A 871 7.65 -53.69 20.86
C SER A 871 8.22 -52.90 19.70
#